data_AF-A0A4Q5WI27-F1
#
_entry.id   AF-A0A4Q5WI27-F1
#
_cell.length_a   1.000
_cell.length_b   1.000
_cell.length_c   1.000
_cell.angle_alpha   90.00
_cell.angle_beta   90.00
_cell.angle_gamma   90.00
#
_symmetry.space_group_name_H-M   'P 1'
#
loop_
_entity.id
_entity.type
_entity.pdbx_description
1 polymer ?
#
loop_
_entity_poly.entity_id
_entity_poly.type
_entity_poly.pdbx_seq_one_letter_code
_entity_poly.pdbx_strand_id
1 'polypeptide(L)'
;MAMRKALLLDPRCFQAGFQLLFLAYGCAVLDWPVSPAHCAASIGGCLLFQWSFESLRRRQFLSLAPKSFAGWGFSVLISALSLCLLLRTNSWSISLLAAFLTVASKYLFRINGRHIFNPSAFGIVSVLLLGNVAWLSPGQWGSGTVLFFAILTLGTIVVTRVQKLDVSLAFIAGYAGLMAWRQLWVLGWPADYFLHTLGTGSLLLFTFFMISDPRTTPAHPAVRIAWGFAVGAAAFYLQAFKWWYNTPLYMLLLFAPLVPLLDRLFPARHFQWQPASLAFLQRFKKIPMLFQSRKTIAALLLLVFGAEQAAAFCGFYVSKADGTLKNKTSQVILVRDGNQNVITMYNNFKGAPGEFAMVVPVPVVLRENDIRVVDPQIFQTLNDYSGPRLVEYYDSDPCRPQILEDQMVYEKAPVAMGAVKETGVRIEAQYLVGEYDILILSAKQSAGLYSWLRENGYRIPAGAAEVLEPYIKSNLKFFVARVNEKELKKLKNNFLRPLQISFNSPKFMLPIRLGMANGDGDQDLLVYAFTRNGRVECTNYRTAEMPTGQQIPLFVQRDFNRFYGAAFARKWQREGRAVALLEYAWDVSPHNYMKCDPCTGTAPSAQDLVQAGVRWLQDGQENTADVFFTRLHFRYNRHDFPQDLVFQATPNRASFQARYVM
;
A
#
# COMPACT_ATOMS: atom_id res chain seq x y z
N MET A 1 7.45 -17.57 57.14
CA MET A 1 7.49 -16.44 56.17
C MET A 1 8.03 -16.97 54.84
N ALA A 2 7.16 -17.50 53.98
CA ALA A 2 7.56 -18.07 52.69
C ALA A 2 7.76 -16.96 51.66
N MET A 3 9.02 -16.65 51.36
CA MET A 3 9.41 -15.68 50.34
C MET A 3 8.96 -16.23 48.97
N ARG A 4 7.81 -15.75 48.46
CA ARG A 4 7.32 -16.06 47.10
C ARG A 4 8.42 -15.65 46.11
N LYS A 5 9.15 -16.63 45.55
CA LYS A 5 10.12 -16.41 44.47
C LYS A 5 9.41 -15.64 43.35
N ALA A 6 9.85 -14.41 43.10
CA ALA A 6 9.40 -13.66 41.94
C ALA A 6 9.80 -14.45 40.69
N LEU A 7 8.85 -14.75 39.81
CA LEU A 7 9.15 -15.36 38.52
C LEU A 7 10.01 -14.38 37.73
N LEU A 8 11.27 -14.73 37.50
CA LEU A 8 12.21 -14.00 36.66
C LEU A 8 12.03 -14.51 35.23
N LEU A 9 11.30 -13.76 34.40
CA LEU A 9 11.08 -14.10 32.99
C LEU A 9 12.07 -13.35 32.11
N ASP A 10 12.59 -14.04 31.09
CA ASP A 10 13.37 -13.43 30.03
C ASP A 10 12.49 -12.41 29.30
N PRO A 11 12.88 -11.13 29.25
CA PRO A 11 12.02 -10.12 28.67
C PRO A 11 11.79 -10.29 27.16
N ARG A 12 12.65 -11.06 26.47
CA ARG A 12 12.49 -11.42 25.06
C ARG A 12 11.25 -12.29 24.81
N CYS A 13 10.79 -13.03 25.81
CA CYS A 13 9.55 -13.81 25.74
C CYS A 13 8.34 -12.92 25.46
N PHE A 14 8.29 -11.72 26.04
CA PHE A 14 7.18 -10.79 25.82
C PHE A 14 7.18 -10.24 24.40
N GLN A 15 8.36 -9.94 23.84
CA GLN A 15 8.48 -9.47 22.46
C GLN A 15 8.05 -10.55 21.46
N ALA A 16 8.57 -11.77 21.62
CA ALA A 16 8.18 -12.91 20.77
C ALA A 16 6.69 -13.22 20.92
N GLY A 17 6.16 -13.23 22.14
CA GLY A 17 4.75 -13.47 22.42
C GLY A 17 3.84 -12.40 21.81
N PHE A 18 4.21 -11.12 21.87
CA PHE A 18 3.47 -10.04 21.24
C PHE A 18 3.46 -10.19 19.71
N GLN A 19 4.63 -10.40 19.09
CA GLN A 19 4.72 -10.54 17.63
C GLN A 19 3.98 -11.78 17.15
N LEU A 20 4.02 -12.88 17.91
CA LEU A 20 3.27 -14.09 17.62
C LEU A 20 1.76 -13.87 17.76
N LEU A 21 1.31 -13.24 18.84
CA LEU A 21 -0.11 -12.88 19.03
C LEU A 21 -0.61 -12.03 17.88
N PHE A 22 0.20 -11.06 17.48
CA PHE A 22 -0.15 -10.14 16.41
C PHE A 22 -0.18 -10.83 15.04
N LEU A 23 0.79 -11.71 14.75
CA LEU A 23 0.77 -12.56 13.55
C LEU A 23 -0.45 -13.49 13.54
N ALA A 24 -0.74 -14.13 14.68
CA ALA A 24 -1.88 -15.03 14.81
C ALA A 24 -3.21 -14.29 14.63
N TYR A 25 -3.35 -13.08 15.20
CA TYR A 25 -4.52 -12.23 15.00
C TYR A 25 -4.67 -11.82 13.52
N GLY A 26 -3.56 -11.43 12.88
CA GLY A 26 -3.53 -11.11 11.45
C GLY A 26 -4.00 -12.27 10.57
N CYS A 27 -3.51 -13.48 10.83
CA CYS A 27 -3.91 -14.65 10.07
C CYS A 27 -5.35 -15.12 10.38
N ALA A 28 -5.75 -15.15 11.65
CA ALA A 28 -7.01 -15.76 12.07
C ALA A 28 -8.22 -14.83 12.01
N VAL A 29 -8.03 -13.53 12.25
CA VAL A 29 -9.14 -12.54 12.32
C VAL A 29 -9.18 -11.68 11.07
N LEU A 30 -8.01 -11.24 10.62
CA LEU A 30 -7.89 -10.36 9.46
C LEU A 30 -7.74 -11.13 8.15
N ASP A 31 -7.66 -12.45 8.13
CA ASP A 31 -7.51 -13.25 6.90
C ASP A 31 -6.28 -12.82 6.06
N TRP A 32 -5.13 -12.60 6.70
CA TRP A 32 -3.92 -12.20 5.97
C TRP A 32 -3.46 -13.28 4.98
N PRO A 33 -3.17 -12.93 3.71
CA PRO A 33 -2.68 -13.87 2.71
C PRO A 33 -1.17 -14.13 2.90
N VAL A 34 -0.79 -14.67 4.07
CA VAL A 34 0.60 -15.06 4.35
C VAL A 34 0.76 -16.55 4.06
N SER A 35 1.66 -16.88 3.14
CA SER A 35 1.98 -18.28 2.81
C SER A 35 2.51 -19.02 4.05
N PRO A 36 1.93 -20.18 4.42
CA PRO A 36 2.46 -21.03 5.49
C PRO A 36 3.91 -21.46 5.21
N ALA A 37 4.26 -21.68 3.94
CA ALA A 37 5.62 -22.02 3.53
C ALA A 37 6.61 -20.88 3.81
N HIS A 38 6.20 -19.62 3.60
CA HIS A 38 7.02 -18.45 3.96
C HIS A 38 7.28 -18.40 5.47
N CYS A 39 6.25 -18.61 6.30
CA CYS A 39 6.39 -18.65 7.76
C CYS A 39 7.29 -19.79 8.22
N ALA A 40 7.10 -21.00 7.68
CA ALA A 40 7.90 -22.17 8.02
C ALA A 40 9.36 -21.99 7.61
N ALA A 41 9.63 -21.51 6.39
CA ALA A 41 10.99 -21.24 5.91
C ALA A 41 11.67 -20.14 6.72
N SER A 42 10.95 -19.07 7.08
CA SER A 42 11.50 -17.96 7.86
C SER A 42 11.83 -18.38 9.29
N ILE A 43 10.91 -19.05 10.00
CA ILE A 43 11.09 -19.49 11.38
C ILE A 43 12.07 -20.66 11.46
N GLY A 44 11.84 -21.72 10.68
CA GLY A 44 12.70 -22.90 10.62
C GLY A 44 14.10 -22.55 10.16
N GLY A 45 14.22 -21.79 9.07
CA GLY A 45 15.50 -21.32 8.54
C GLY A 45 16.28 -20.50 9.56
N CYS A 46 15.66 -19.49 10.17
CA CYS A 46 16.34 -18.66 11.17
C CYS A 46 16.81 -19.51 12.37
N LEU A 47 15.98 -20.41 12.89
CA LEU A 47 16.34 -21.28 14.01
C LEU A 47 17.49 -22.23 13.66
N LEU A 48 17.43 -22.87 12.49
CA LEU A 48 18.46 -23.77 11.99
C LEU A 48 19.78 -23.05 11.78
N PHE A 49 19.79 -21.92 11.05
CA PHE A 49 21.01 -21.15 10.84
C PHE A 49 21.58 -20.64 12.15
N GLN A 50 20.75 -20.15 13.08
CA GLN A 50 21.23 -19.70 14.38
C GLN A 50 21.88 -20.84 15.17
N TRP A 51 21.26 -22.03 15.17
CA TRP A 51 21.81 -23.22 15.79
C TRP A 51 23.15 -23.63 15.15
N SER A 52 23.25 -23.64 13.81
CA SER A 52 24.46 -24.00 13.09
C SER A 52 25.61 -23.02 13.34
N PHE A 53 25.37 -21.70 13.19
CA PHE A 53 26.39 -20.68 13.41
C PHE A 53 26.89 -20.64 14.86
N GLU A 54 25.98 -20.77 15.83
CA GLU A 54 26.37 -20.74 17.23
C GLU A 54 27.06 -22.06 17.66
N SER A 55 26.63 -23.21 17.12
CA SER A 55 27.30 -24.50 17.36
C SER A 55 28.72 -24.51 16.78
N LEU A 56 28.90 -23.97 15.56
CA LEU A 56 30.21 -23.83 14.93
C LEU A 56 31.11 -22.88 15.73
N ARG A 57 30.57 -21.74 16.16
CA ARG A 57 31.30 -20.76 16.98
C ARG A 57 31.76 -21.35 18.31
N ARG A 58 30.96 -22.20 18.95
CA ARG A 58 31.28 -22.86 20.23
C ARG A 58 32.01 -24.18 20.05
N ARG A 59 32.15 -24.68 18.82
CA ARG A 59 32.62 -26.04 18.49
C ARG A 59 31.88 -27.15 19.26
N GLN A 60 30.60 -26.92 19.56
CA GLN A 60 29.77 -27.83 20.35
C GLN A 60 28.33 -27.77 19.84
N PHE A 61 27.67 -28.93 19.77
CA PHE A 61 26.25 -28.99 19.44
C PHE A 61 25.42 -28.38 20.57
N LEU A 62 24.59 -27.39 20.23
CA LEU A 62 23.69 -26.77 21.19
C LEU A 62 22.52 -27.69 21.53
N SER A 63 22.26 -27.86 22.82
CA SER A 63 21.07 -28.55 23.31
C SER A 63 19.80 -27.75 23.02
N LEU A 64 18.73 -28.46 22.64
CA LEU A 64 17.37 -27.94 22.46
C LEU A 64 16.58 -27.88 23.78
N ALA A 65 17.17 -28.25 24.91
CA ALA A 65 16.51 -28.18 26.21
C ALA A 65 16.02 -26.74 26.52
N PRO A 66 14.86 -26.55 27.17
CA PRO A 66 14.24 -25.23 27.34
C PRO A 66 15.16 -24.16 27.94
N LYS A 67 16.01 -24.52 28.90
CA LYS A 67 17.00 -23.60 29.50
C LYS A 67 18.08 -23.17 28.52
N SER A 68 18.56 -24.09 27.68
CA SER A 68 19.55 -23.81 26.63
C SER A 68 18.93 -22.97 25.51
N PHE A 69 17.72 -23.35 25.06
CA PHE A 69 16.97 -22.61 24.04
C PHE A 69 16.70 -21.17 24.46
N ALA A 70 16.41 -20.90 25.74
CA ALA A 70 16.22 -19.54 26.22
C ALA A 70 17.47 -18.64 25.99
N GLY A 71 18.67 -19.22 26.00
CA GLY A 71 19.92 -18.50 25.75
C GLY A 71 20.04 -17.96 24.32
N TRP A 72 19.73 -18.79 23.32
CA TRP A 72 20.00 -18.49 21.90
C TRP A 72 18.75 -18.34 21.01
N GLY A 73 17.66 -19.04 21.34
CA GLY A 73 16.45 -19.19 20.52
C GLY A 73 15.53 -17.97 20.48
N PHE A 74 15.22 -17.35 21.63
CA PHE A 74 14.26 -16.23 21.65
C PHE A 74 14.70 -15.03 20.83
N SER A 75 16.00 -14.71 20.81
CA SER A 75 16.53 -13.59 20.01
C SER A 75 16.35 -13.81 18.51
N VAL A 76 16.51 -15.04 18.03
CA VAL A 76 16.31 -15.34 16.61
C VAL A 76 14.83 -15.49 16.27
N LEU A 77 14.01 -15.97 17.19
CA LEU A 77 12.56 -16.07 17.01
C LEU A 77 11.91 -14.70 16.79
N ILE A 78 12.33 -13.67 17.54
CA ILE A 78 11.88 -12.28 17.32
C ILE A 78 12.21 -11.80 15.90
N SER A 79 13.43 -12.07 15.44
CA SER A 79 13.84 -11.72 14.07
C SER A 79 13.00 -12.47 13.04
N ALA A 80 12.77 -13.76 13.23
CA ALA A 80 11.96 -14.59 12.33
C ALA A 80 10.49 -14.15 12.26
N LEU A 81 9.87 -13.86 13.41
CA LEU A 81 8.49 -13.33 13.45
C LEU A 81 8.40 -11.96 12.77
N SER A 82 9.44 -11.14 12.87
CA SER A 82 9.51 -9.86 12.14
C SER A 82 9.54 -10.06 10.62
N LEU A 83 10.23 -11.10 10.12
CA LEU A 83 10.19 -11.48 8.70
C LEU A 83 8.76 -11.87 8.30
N CYS A 84 8.11 -12.76 9.05
CA CYS A 84 6.74 -13.21 8.77
C CYS A 84 5.72 -12.06 8.75
N LEU A 85 5.91 -11.06 9.62
CA LEU A 85 5.00 -9.92 9.73
C LEU A 85 5.16 -8.94 8.56
N LEU A 86 6.38 -8.64 8.12
CA LEU A 86 6.67 -7.55 7.18
C LEU A 86 6.94 -8.00 5.75
N LEU A 87 7.71 -9.08 5.58
CA LEU A 87 8.24 -9.51 4.29
C LEU A 87 7.20 -10.33 3.53
N ARG A 88 7.10 -10.09 2.21
CA ARG A 88 6.31 -10.93 1.30
C ARG A 88 7.18 -11.37 0.13
N THR A 89 6.96 -12.60 -0.30
CA THR A 89 7.60 -13.20 -1.47
C THR A 89 6.79 -14.41 -1.92
N ASN A 90 6.86 -14.73 -3.21
CA ASN A 90 6.22 -15.94 -3.77
C ASN A 90 7.11 -17.18 -3.62
N SER A 91 8.37 -17.02 -3.20
CA SER A 91 9.34 -18.11 -3.15
C SER A 91 9.79 -18.43 -1.73
N TRP A 92 9.73 -19.72 -1.37
CA TRP A 92 10.27 -20.22 -0.12
C TRP A 92 11.80 -20.08 -0.06
N SER A 93 12.51 -20.13 -1.20
CA SER A 93 13.97 -19.97 -1.24
C SER A 93 14.41 -18.56 -0.91
N ILE A 94 13.66 -17.55 -1.36
CA ILE A 94 13.90 -16.14 -1.00
C ILE A 94 13.61 -15.90 0.49
N SER A 95 12.59 -16.57 1.03
CA SER A 95 12.29 -16.54 2.47
C SER A 95 13.44 -17.14 3.28
N LEU A 96 13.99 -18.26 2.83
CA LEU A 96 15.15 -18.92 3.44
C LEU A 96 16.42 -18.07 3.30
N LEU A 97 16.63 -17.41 2.16
CA LEU A 97 17.73 -16.47 1.96
C LEU A 97 17.62 -15.27 2.91
N ALA A 98 16.41 -14.69 3.06
CA ALA A 98 16.17 -13.62 4.02
C ALA A 98 16.48 -14.08 5.45
N ALA A 99 16.09 -15.30 5.82
CA ALA A 99 16.42 -15.91 7.10
C ALA A 99 17.93 -16.12 7.29
N PHE A 100 18.62 -16.61 6.26
CA PHE A 100 20.08 -16.77 6.26
C PHE A 100 20.77 -15.42 6.46
N LEU A 101 20.46 -14.41 5.65
CA LEU A 101 21.05 -13.07 5.75
C LEU A 101 20.74 -12.40 7.08
N THR A 102 19.53 -12.61 7.61
CA THR A 102 19.13 -12.17 8.95
C THR A 102 20.07 -12.73 10.01
N VAL A 103 20.33 -14.04 10.00
CA VAL A 103 21.22 -14.67 10.99
C VAL A 103 22.68 -14.35 10.72
N ALA A 104 23.15 -14.50 9.48
CA ALA A 104 24.53 -14.28 9.08
C ALA A 104 25.01 -12.86 9.42
N SER A 105 24.16 -11.85 9.25
CA SER A 105 24.49 -10.46 9.63
C SER A 105 24.89 -10.32 11.10
N LYS A 106 24.30 -11.12 12.00
CA LYS A 106 24.65 -11.15 13.42
C LYS A 106 26.07 -11.63 13.66
N TYR A 107 26.65 -12.43 12.76
CA TYR A 107 27.94 -13.09 12.94
C TYR A 107 29.06 -12.44 12.12
N LEU A 108 28.76 -12.03 10.89
CA LEU A 108 29.73 -11.46 9.95
C LEU A 108 30.09 -10.02 10.32
N PHE A 109 29.08 -9.18 10.59
CA PHE A 109 29.30 -7.74 10.80
C PHE A 109 29.36 -7.43 12.29
N ARG A 110 30.54 -7.67 12.89
CA ARG A 110 30.76 -7.44 14.32
C ARG A 110 31.91 -6.49 14.63
N ILE A 111 31.66 -5.56 15.55
CA ILE A 111 32.68 -4.71 16.16
C ILE A 111 32.54 -4.82 17.69
N ASN A 112 33.65 -5.02 18.41
CA ASN A 112 33.68 -5.15 19.87
C ASN A 112 32.68 -6.19 20.42
N GLY A 113 32.54 -7.31 19.71
CA GLY A 113 31.66 -8.41 20.12
C GLY A 113 30.15 -8.15 19.93
N ARG A 114 29.76 -7.10 19.19
CA ARG A 114 28.36 -6.78 18.87
C ARG A 114 28.12 -6.74 17.38
N HIS A 115 26.93 -7.14 16.96
CA HIS A 115 26.50 -6.96 15.59
C HIS A 115 26.15 -5.49 15.33
N ILE A 116 26.46 -5.01 14.13
CA ILE A 116 26.24 -3.61 13.73
C ILE A 116 24.78 -3.40 13.34
N PHE A 117 24.25 -4.28 12.49
CA PHE A 117 22.94 -4.11 11.86
C PHE A 117 21.82 -4.76 12.66
N ASN A 118 20.63 -4.16 12.63
CA ASN A 118 19.42 -4.85 13.06
C ASN A 118 19.23 -6.10 12.16
N PRO A 119 19.23 -7.32 12.73
CA PRO A 119 19.27 -8.55 11.95
C PRO A 119 18.10 -8.73 10.98
N SER A 120 16.86 -8.53 11.46
CA SER A 120 15.67 -8.70 10.61
C SER A 120 15.57 -7.59 9.58
N ALA A 121 15.89 -6.34 9.94
CA ALA A 121 15.94 -5.25 8.98
C ALA A 121 16.97 -5.51 7.87
N PHE A 122 18.15 -6.04 8.23
CA PHE A 122 19.19 -6.41 7.27
C PHE A 122 18.72 -7.47 6.29
N GLY A 123 18.11 -8.55 6.79
CA GLY A 123 17.56 -9.61 5.93
C GLY A 123 16.48 -9.09 4.99
N ILE A 124 15.53 -8.29 5.49
CA ILE A 124 14.44 -7.70 4.70
C ILE A 124 15.00 -6.80 3.60
N VAL A 125 15.82 -5.80 3.94
CA VAL A 125 16.33 -4.84 2.95
C VAL A 125 17.23 -5.54 1.93
N SER A 126 18.04 -6.52 2.35
CA SER A 126 18.91 -7.24 1.41
C SER A 126 18.10 -7.92 0.31
N VAL A 127 17.01 -8.61 0.64
CA VAL A 127 16.18 -9.25 -0.40
C VAL A 127 15.33 -8.27 -1.20
N LEU A 128 14.96 -7.12 -0.62
CA LEU A 128 14.31 -6.03 -1.38
C LEU A 128 15.25 -5.41 -2.42
N LEU A 129 16.57 -5.39 -2.16
CA LEU A 129 17.57 -4.88 -3.09
C LEU A 129 17.92 -5.87 -4.20
N LEU A 130 17.56 -7.16 -4.06
CA LEU A 130 17.73 -8.17 -5.12
C LEU A 130 16.70 -8.01 -6.28
N GLY A 131 15.92 -6.93 -6.28
CA GLY A 131 14.97 -6.60 -7.33
C GLY A 131 13.56 -7.11 -7.04
N ASN A 132 12.83 -7.47 -8.10
CA ASN A 132 11.42 -7.86 -8.08
C ASN A 132 11.21 -9.29 -7.55
N VAL A 133 11.76 -9.63 -6.39
CA VAL A 133 11.63 -10.97 -5.77
C VAL A 133 10.95 -10.95 -4.41
N ALA A 134 10.92 -9.78 -3.77
CA ALA A 134 10.27 -9.56 -2.49
C ALA A 134 9.70 -8.13 -2.43
N TRP A 135 8.70 -7.94 -1.57
CA TRP A 135 8.12 -6.64 -1.29
C TRP A 135 7.71 -6.55 0.18
N LEU A 136 7.42 -5.33 0.62
CA LEU A 136 6.74 -5.08 1.87
C LEU A 136 5.28 -4.83 1.57
N SER A 137 4.40 -5.27 2.46
CA SER A 137 2.97 -5.01 2.36
C SER A 137 2.51 -4.07 3.48
N PRO A 138 2.66 -2.74 3.33
CA PRO A 138 2.46 -1.79 4.42
C PRO A 138 0.98 -1.64 4.80
N GLY A 139 0.06 -1.87 3.86
CA GLY A 139 -1.39 -1.71 4.06
C GLY A 139 -2.08 -2.85 4.81
N GLN A 140 -1.45 -4.01 5.04
CA GLN A 140 -2.13 -5.22 5.57
C GLN A 140 -2.73 -5.11 6.98
N TRP A 141 -2.47 -4.02 7.69
CA TRP A 141 -2.59 -4.00 9.14
C TRP A 141 -3.92 -3.43 9.65
N GLY A 142 -4.61 -2.62 8.84
CA GLY A 142 -5.82 -1.91 9.25
C GLY A 142 -5.52 -0.81 10.28
N SER A 143 -5.88 0.44 9.99
CA SER A 143 -5.51 1.60 10.79
C SER A 143 -5.93 1.48 12.28
N GLY A 144 -7.16 1.01 12.54
CA GLY A 144 -7.67 0.80 13.90
C GLY A 144 -6.92 -0.30 14.68
N THR A 145 -6.64 -1.43 14.04
CA THR A 145 -5.90 -2.54 14.66
C THR A 145 -4.47 -2.14 14.99
N VAL A 146 -3.79 -1.42 14.09
CA VAL A 146 -2.43 -0.90 14.32
C VAL A 146 -2.40 -0.04 15.57
N LEU A 147 -3.34 0.89 15.71
CA LEU A 147 -3.41 1.78 16.87
C LEU A 147 -3.65 1.01 18.18
N PHE A 148 -4.54 0.01 18.17
CA PHE A 148 -4.76 -0.87 19.33
C PHE A 148 -3.47 -1.59 19.75
N PHE A 149 -2.80 -2.25 18.80
CA PHE A 149 -1.56 -2.96 19.07
C PHE A 149 -0.41 -2.00 19.40
N ALA A 150 -0.42 -0.77 18.91
CA ALA A 150 0.52 0.27 19.30
C ALA A 150 0.45 0.58 20.79
N ILE A 151 -0.76 0.82 21.28
CA ILE A 151 -1.01 1.13 22.69
C ILE A 151 -0.63 -0.07 23.56
N LEU A 152 -0.99 -1.28 23.15
CA LEU A 152 -0.62 -2.51 23.85
C LEU A 152 0.90 -2.70 23.90
N THR A 153 1.60 -2.45 22.79
CA THR A 153 3.06 -2.50 22.71
C THR A 153 3.69 -1.51 23.66
N LEU A 154 3.27 -0.24 23.60
CA LEU A 154 3.79 0.82 24.44
C LEU A 154 3.59 0.50 25.93
N GLY A 155 2.39 0.03 26.29
CA GLY A 155 2.08 -0.43 27.66
C GLY A 155 3.01 -1.56 28.10
N THR A 156 3.24 -2.55 27.24
CA THR A 156 4.15 -3.68 27.52
C THR A 156 5.58 -3.22 27.68
N ILE A 157 6.08 -2.31 26.84
CA ILE A 157 7.45 -1.81 26.93
C ILE A 157 7.66 -1.01 28.22
N VAL A 158 6.72 -0.14 28.58
CA VAL A 158 6.78 0.63 29.82
C VAL A 158 6.86 -0.30 31.03
N VAL A 159 6.11 -1.40 31.02
CA VAL A 159 6.09 -2.41 32.09
C VAL A 159 7.38 -3.23 32.14
N THR A 160 7.90 -3.63 30.97
CA THR A 160 8.99 -4.62 30.88
C THR A 160 10.38 -3.99 30.77
N ARG A 161 10.48 -2.70 30.43
CA ARG A 161 11.72 -1.91 30.24
C ARG A 161 12.76 -2.56 29.32
N VAL A 162 12.31 -3.39 28.40
CA VAL A 162 13.18 -4.16 27.50
C VAL A 162 13.81 -3.29 26.43
N GLN A 163 13.00 -2.38 25.92
CA GLN A 163 13.35 -1.56 24.78
C GLN A 163 13.68 -0.14 25.23
N LYS A 164 14.54 0.50 24.45
CA LYS A 164 14.96 1.88 24.66
C LYS A 164 13.85 2.82 24.17
N LEU A 165 12.94 3.19 25.07
CA LEU A 165 11.84 4.10 24.71
C LEU A 165 12.32 5.48 24.26
N ASP A 166 13.47 5.94 24.75
CA ASP A 166 14.05 7.21 24.38
C ASP A 166 14.38 7.30 22.88
N VAL A 167 14.95 6.24 22.27
CA VAL A 167 15.21 6.23 20.82
C VAL A 167 13.93 6.13 20.00
N SER A 168 12.94 5.34 20.44
CA SER A 168 11.64 5.23 19.77
C SER A 168 10.91 6.57 19.77
N LEU A 169 10.90 7.27 20.91
CA LEU A 169 10.30 8.60 21.03
C LEU A 169 11.05 9.64 20.20
N ALA A 170 12.39 9.59 20.17
CA ALA A 170 13.19 10.47 19.34
C ALA A 170 12.93 10.25 17.84
N PHE A 171 12.79 8.99 17.41
CA PHE A 171 12.39 8.65 16.05
C PHE A 171 10.98 9.15 15.72
N ILE A 172 10.00 8.95 16.60
CA ILE A 172 8.64 9.48 16.41
C ILE A 172 8.70 11.01 16.29
N ALA A 173 9.45 11.69 17.17
CA ALA A 173 9.62 13.14 17.09
C ALA A 173 10.24 13.60 15.77
N GLY A 174 11.25 12.89 15.27
CA GLY A 174 11.88 13.20 13.97
C GLY A 174 11.01 12.86 12.77
N TYR A 175 10.36 11.70 12.77
CA TYR A 175 9.58 11.23 11.62
C TYR A 175 8.13 11.73 11.64
N ALA A 176 7.37 11.37 12.69
CA ALA A 176 5.98 11.77 12.84
C ALA A 176 5.83 13.26 13.14
N GLY A 177 6.75 13.85 13.92
CA GLY A 177 6.75 15.29 14.17
C GLY A 177 6.98 16.13 12.92
N LEU A 178 7.96 15.76 12.08
CA LEU A 178 8.18 16.44 10.80
C LEU A 178 7.07 16.15 9.77
N MET A 179 6.50 14.94 9.78
CA MET A 179 5.30 14.64 9.01
C MET A 179 4.13 15.52 9.44
N ALA A 180 3.86 15.63 10.74
CA ALA A 180 2.82 16.51 11.27
C ALA A 180 3.09 17.95 10.85
N TRP A 181 4.33 18.45 11.04
CA TRP A 181 4.78 19.79 10.62
C TRP A 181 4.39 20.07 9.17
N ARG A 182 4.78 19.16 8.26
CA ARG A 182 4.49 19.30 6.84
C ARG A 182 2.99 19.18 6.53
N GLN A 183 2.30 18.21 7.11
CA GLN A 183 0.92 17.88 6.74
C GLN A 183 -0.07 18.90 7.32
N LEU A 184 0.01 19.15 8.62
CA LEU A 184 -0.96 19.99 9.34
C LEU A 184 -0.67 21.48 9.15
N TRP A 185 0.59 21.90 9.29
CA TRP A 185 0.92 23.33 9.28
C TRP A 185 1.36 23.83 7.91
N VAL A 186 2.22 23.11 7.19
CA VAL A 186 2.65 23.56 5.85
C VAL A 186 1.53 23.35 4.83
N LEU A 187 1.00 22.13 4.71
CA LEU A 187 -0.01 21.80 3.71
C LEU A 187 -1.44 22.20 4.13
N GLY A 188 -1.73 22.26 5.42
CA GLY A 188 -3.09 22.50 5.92
C GLY A 188 -4.02 21.29 5.74
N TRP A 189 -3.46 20.07 5.72
CA TRP A 189 -4.28 18.86 5.70
C TRP A 189 -5.02 18.69 7.04
N PRO A 190 -6.26 18.16 7.01
CA PRO A 190 -6.96 17.87 8.25
C PRO A 190 -6.26 16.76 9.05
N ALA A 191 -6.52 16.72 10.35
CA ALA A 191 -5.77 15.89 11.29
C ALA A 191 -5.96 14.38 11.09
N ASP A 192 -7.10 13.99 10.52
CA ASP A 192 -7.42 12.62 10.09
C ASP A 192 -6.39 12.06 9.09
N TYR A 193 -5.91 12.88 8.15
CA TYR A 193 -4.85 12.51 7.22
C TYR A 193 -3.59 12.08 7.97
N PHE A 194 -3.18 12.86 8.97
CA PHE A 194 -1.99 12.57 9.75
C PHE A 194 -2.15 11.31 10.59
N LEU A 195 -3.29 11.16 11.27
CA LEU A 195 -3.60 9.96 12.05
C LEU A 195 -3.58 8.70 11.18
N HIS A 196 -4.11 8.78 9.96
CA HIS A 196 -4.06 7.68 9.00
C HIS A 196 -2.62 7.32 8.58
N THR A 197 -1.73 8.32 8.41
CA THR A 197 -0.31 8.09 8.12
C THR A 197 0.38 7.28 9.23
N LEU A 198 0.04 7.58 10.50
CA LEU A 198 0.58 6.87 11.66
C LEU A 198 -0.02 5.48 11.86
N GLY A 199 -1.21 5.22 11.31
CA GLY A 199 -1.91 3.93 11.34
C GLY A 199 -1.30 2.84 10.47
N THR A 200 -0.09 3.04 9.93
CA THR A 200 0.62 2.02 9.15
C THR A 200 1.36 1.06 10.08
N GLY A 201 1.10 -0.24 9.94
CA GLY A 201 1.65 -1.21 10.88
C GLY A 201 3.15 -1.50 10.70
N SER A 202 3.69 -1.22 9.51
CA SER A 202 5.15 -1.20 9.29
C SER A 202 5.85 -0.16 10.15
N LEU A 203 5.27 1.04 10.30
CA LEU A 203 5.79 2.10 11.16
C LEU A 203 5.77 1.66 12.63
N LEU A 204 4.71 0.98 13.06
CA LEU A 204 4.60 0.45 14.42
C LEU A 204 5.73 -0.54 14.74
N LEU A 205 5.88 -1.56 13.91
CA LEU A 205 6.91 -2.59 14.12
C LEU A 205 8.31 -2.00 14.09
N PHE A 206 8.57 -1.10 13.14
CA PHE A 206 9.84 -0.43 13.05
C PHE A 206 10.17 0.32 14.34
N THR A 207 9.25 1.17 14.78
CA THR A 207 9.44 2.10 15.90
C THR A 207 9.69 1.38 17.22
N PHE A 208 8.95 0.29 17.45
CA PHE A 208 9.04 -0.40 18.73
C PHE A 208 9.89 -1.65 18.67
N PHE A 209 10.06 -2.36 17.57
CA PHE A 209 10.80 -3.64 17.58
C PHE A 209 12.14 -3.60 16.85
N MET A 210 12.39 -2.62 15.97
CA MET A 210 13.61 -2.57 15.17
C MET A 210 14.57 -1.48 15.62
N ILE A 211 14.12 -0.22 15.64
CA ILE A 211 14.98 0.91 16.05
C ILE A 211 15.26 0.93 17.54
N SER A 212 14.43 0.27 18.36
CA SER A 212 14.58 0.24 19.82
C SER A 212 15.52 -0.88 20.32
N ASP A 213 16.11 -1.67 19.41
CA ASP A 213 16.99 -2.78 19.75
C ASP A 213 18.25 -2.26 20.47
N PRO A 214 18.46 -2.64 21.75
CA PRO A 214 19.57 -2.13 22.55
C PRO A 214 20.96 -2.58 22.08
N ARG A 215 21.04 -3.58 21.17
CA ARG A 215 22.33 -4.06 20.63
C ARG A 215 22.83 -3.24 19.46
N THR A 216 21.93 -2.58 18.73
CA THR A 216 22.23 -1.87 17.46
C THR A 216 22.06 -0.36 17.58
N THR A 217 21.79 0.14 18.80
CA THR A 217 21.62 1.56 19.10
C THR A 217 22.78 2.09 19.94
N PRO A 218 23.09 3.41 19.86
CA PRO A 218 24.14 4.00 20.69
C PRO A 218 23.88 3.82 22.19
N ALA A 219 24.96 3.60 22.94
CA ALA A 219 24.88 3.38 24.38
C ALA A 219 24.58 4.69 25.14
N HIS A 220 25.23 5.79 24.76
CA HIS A 220 25.07 7.08 25.42
C HIS A 220 23.66 7.67 25.17
N PRO A 221 22.88 8.03 26.22
CA PRO A 221 21.48 8.45 26.07
C PRO A 221 21.27 9.64 25.12
N ALA A 222 22.07 10.72 25.26
CA ALA A 222 21.93 11.89 24.42
C ALA A 222 22.24 11.60 22.94
N VAL A 223 23.27 10.78 22.69
CA VAL A 223 23.69 10.40 21.34
C VAL A 223 22.66 9.46 20.72
N ARG A 224 22.08 8.56 21.51
CA ARG A 224 20.99 7.69 21.08
C ARG A 224 19.74 8.48 20.66
N ILE A 225 19.38 9.52 21.41
CA ILE A 225 18.26 10.42 21.05
C ILE A 225 18.57 11.15 19.74
N ALA A 226 19.76 11.77 19.63
CA ALA A 226 20.18 12.47 18.42
C ALA A 226 20.19 11.55 17.19
N TRP A 227 20.73 10.34 17.34
CA TRP A 227 20.75 9.32 16.30
C TRP A 227 19.34 8.87 15.88
N GLY A 228 18.44 8.61 16.85
CA GLY A 228 17.06 8.22 16.56
C GLY A 228 16.28 9.30 15.82
N PHE A 229 16.45 10.57 16.22
CA PHE A 229 15.88 11.71 15.52
C PHE A 229 16.43 11.84 14.09
N ALA A 230 17.75 11.68 13.91
CA ALA A 230 18.39 11.77 12.59
C ALA A 230 17.88 10.68 11.62
N VAL A 231 17.73 9.44 12.10
CA VAL A 231 17.10 8.34 11.32
C VAL A 231 15.68 8.71 10.92
N GLY A 232 14.89 9.26 11.85
CA GLY A 232 13.51 9.70 11.59
C GLY A 232 13.42 10.84 10.57
N ALA A 233 14.28 11.85 10.70
CA ALA A 233 14.31 13.00 9.80
C ALA A 233 14.75 12.62 8.37
N ALA A 234 15.76 11.74 8.24
CA ALA A 234 16.18 11.24 6.94
C ALA A 234 15.08 10.40 6.27
N ALA A 235 14.39 9.55 7.04
CA ALA A 235 13.28 8.75 6.54
C ALA A 235 12.10 9.63 6.07
N PHE A 236 11.77 10.66 6.84
CA PHE A 236 10.78 11.68 6.47
C PHE A 236 11.15 12.36 5.16
N TYR A 237 12.41 12.81 5.01
CA TYR A 237 12.84 13.54 3.81
C TYR A 237 12.67 12.70 2.54
N LEU A 238 13.12 11.45 2.57
CA LEU A 238 12.99 10.55 1.41
C LEU A 238 11.52 10.25 1.07
N GLN A 239 10.67 10.07 2.07
CA GLN A 239 9.26 9.79 1.81
C GLN A 239 8.51 11.02 1.30
N ALA A 240 8.66 12.16 1.98
CA ALA A 240 7.92 13.38 1.68
C ALA A 240 8.35 14.06 0.38
N PHE A 241 9.64 14.00 0.04
CA PHE A 241 10.19 14.75 -1.09
C PHE A 241 10.72 13.86 -2.23
N LYS A 242 11.15 12.63 -1.94
CA LYS A 242 11.63 11.68 -2.97
C LYS A 242 10.63 10.59 -3.33
N TRP A 243 9.48 10.52 -2.65
CA TRP A 243 8.41 9.53 -2.90
C TRP A 243 8.91 8.08 -2.82
N TRP A 244 9.88 7.84 -1.94
CA TRP A 244 10.32 6.49 -1.60
C TRP A 244 9.41 5.90 -0.54
N TYR A 245 9.13 4.61 -0.67
CA TYR A 245 8.31 3.86 0.28
C TYR A 245 9.20 3.06 1.23
N ASN A 246 8.69 2.77 2.43
CA ASN A 246 9.39 1.97 3.45
C ASN A 246 10.74 2.57 3.93
N THR A 247 10.90 3.89 3.82
CA THR A 247 12.13 4.63 4.12
C THR A 247 12.71 4.40 5.53
N PRO A 248 11.93 4.15 6.61
CA PRO A 248 12.52 3.92 7.92
C PRO A 248 13.46 2.71 7.97
N LEU A 249 13.13 1.62 7.27
CA LEU A 249 13.96 0.40 7.22
C LEU A 249 15.30 0.65 6.53
N TYR A 250 15.28 1.35 5.40
CA TYR A 250 16.51 1.70 4.67
C TYR A 250 17.41 2.62 5.52
N MET A 251 16.83 3.62 6.18
CA MET A 251 17.60 4.57 6.99
C MET A 251 18.20 3.93 8.24
N LEU A 252 17.51 2.96 8.86
CA LEU A 252 18.07 2.21 9.99
C LEU A 252 19.38 1.49 9.62
N LEU A 253 19.43 0.85 8.45
CA LEU A 253 20.64 0.16 8.01
C LEU A 253 21.74 1.13 7.58
N LEU A 254 21.38 2.21 6.89
CA LEU A 254 22.35 3.21 6.46
C LEU A 254 23.07 3.89 7.64
N PHE A 255 22.35 4.12 8.74
CA PHE A 255 22.88 4.77 9.94
C PHE A 255 23.51 3.80 10.95
N ALA A 256 23.32 2.49 10.81
CA ALA A 256 23.86 1.49 11.74
C ALA A 256 25.41 1.48 11.82
N PRO A 257 26.19 1.62 10.72
CA PRO A 257 27.65 1.67 10.77
C PRO A 257 28.21 2.88 11.55
N LEU A 258 27.41 3.92 11.79
CA LEU A 258 27.83 5.07 12.59
C LEU A 258 27.82 4.76 14.10
N VAL A 259 27.05 3.76 14.54
CA VAL A 259 26.86 3.46 15.96
C VAL A 259 28.17 3.07 16.67
N PRO A 260 29.02 2.17 16.13
CA PRO A 260 30.31 1.85 16.75
C PRO A 260 31.26 3.05 16.84
N LEU A 261 31.22 3.95 15.87
CA LEU A 261 31.99 5.20 15.89
C LEU A 261 31.49 6.13 17.00
N LEU A 262 30.17 6.29 17.12
CA LEU A 262 29.52 7.09 18.16
C LEU A 262 29.80 6.55 19.56
N ASP A 263 29.77 5.22 19.76
CA ASP A 263 30.09 4.57 21.03
C ASP A 263 31.58 4.74 21.40
N ARG A 264 32.48 4.86 20.41
CA ARG A 264 33.90 5.16 20.63
C ARG A 264 34.12 6.62 21.02
N LEU A 265 33.38 7.55 20.41
CA LEU A 265 33.46 8.98 20.70
C LEU A 265 32.79 9.36 22.02
N PHE A 266 31.70 8.67 22.38
CA PHE A 266 30.91 8.93 23.58
C PHE A 266 30.74 7.66 24.42
N PRO A 267 31.76 7.27 25.21
CA PRO A 267 31.71 6.06 26.02
C PRO A 267 30.58 6.09 27.04
N ALA A 268 29.80 5.01 27.12
CA ALA A 268 28.72 4.87 28.11
C ALA A 268 28.53 3.41 28.50
N ARG A 269 27.90 3.17 29.66
CA ARG A 269 27.55 1.82 30.10
C ARG A 269 26.57 1.18 29.13
N HIS A 270 26.92 0.00 28.68
CA HIS A 270 26.14 -0.73 27.71
C HIS A 270 24.94 -1.42 28.35
N PHE A 271 23.89 -1.63 27.55
CA PHE A 271 22.69 -2.30 28.02
C PHE A 271 22.98 -3.77 28.36
N GLN A 272 22.52 -4.19 29.54
CA GLN A 272 22.52 -5.58 29.98
C GLN A 272 21.07 -5.99 30.27
N TRP A 273 20.72 -7.20 29.83
CA TRP A 273 19.41 -7.77 30.07
C TRP A 273 19.29 -8.12 31.55
N GLN A 274 18.47 -7.34 32.27
CA GLN A 274 18.11 -7.66 33.65
C GLN A 274 16.79 -8.43 33.64
N PRO A 275 16.67 -9.53 34.40
CA PRO A 275 15.43 -10.29 34.45
C PRO A 275 14.31 -9.43 35.05
N ALA A 276 13.17 -9.39 34.36
CA ALA A 276 12.03 -8.61 34.81
C ALA A 276 11.35 -9.32 36.00
N SER A 277 11.26 -8.66 37.14
CA SER A 277 10.48 -9.16 38.28
C SER A 277 9.00 -8.84 38.06
N LEU A 278 8.15 -9.87 37.91
CA LEU A 278 6.68 -9.71 37.81
C LEU A 278 6.01 -9.12 39.08
N ALA A 279 6.77 -8.80 40.12
CA ALA A 279 6.27 -8.16 41.34
C ALA A 279 5.58 -6.79 41.11
N PHE A 280 5.85 -6.14 39.97
CA PHE A 280 5.18 -4.90 39.57
C PHE A 280 3.66 -5.06 39.37
N LEU A 281 3.20 -6.21 38.86
CA LEU A 281 1.75 -6.53 38.76
C LEU A 281 1.09 -6.70 40.14
N GLN A 282 1.83 -7.11 41.16
CA GLN A 282 1.34 -7.16 42.55
C GLN A 282 1.27 -5.78 43.19
N ARG A 283 2.07 -4.82 42.74
CA ARG A 283 2.09 -3.43 43.23
C ARG A 283 0.89 -2.62 42.73
N PHE A 284 0.33 -2.95 41.55
CA PHE A 284 -0.92 -2.37 41.05
C PHE A 284 -2.17 -2.75 41.85
N LYS A 285 -2.14 -3.84 42.65
CA LYS A 285 -3.19 -4.13 43.63
C LYS A 285 -3.16 -3.21 44.86
N LYS A 286 -2.09 -2.44 45.05
CA LYS A 286 -1.84 -1.62 46.25
C LYS A 286 -1.61 -0.13 45.95
N ILE A 287 -2.03 0.36 44.78
CA ILE A 287 -2.09 1.80 44.53
C ILE A 287 -3.48 2.25 45.02
N PRO A 288 -3.58 3.12 46.04
CA PRO A 288 -4.87 3.70 46.39
C PRO A 288 -5.39 4.46 45.17
N MET A 289 -6.64 4.20 44.81
CA MET A 289 -7.36 4.85 43.72
C MET A 289 -7.47 6.36 43.96
N LEU A 290 -6.46 7.11 43.54
CA LEU A 290 -6.51 8.55 43.37
C LEU A 290 -6.24 8.81 41.88
N PHE A 291 -7.30 8.83 41.09
CA PHE A 291 -7.49 9.56 39.83
C PHE A 291 -8.75 9.01 39.15
N GLN A 292 -9.89 9.52 39.60
CA GLN A 292 -11.25 9.19 39.17
C GLN A 292 -11.57 9.68 37.74
N SER A 293 -10.62 10.31 37.04
CA SER A 293 -10.79 10.93 35.72
C SER A 293 -10.41 10.05 34.52
N ARG A 294 -9.85 8.86 34.71
CA ARG A 294 -9.43 8.00 33.58
C ARG A 294 -10.58 7.30 32.87
N LYS A 295 -11.66 6.97 33.58
CA LYS A 295 -12.86 6.36 32.98
C LYS A 295 -13.69 7.37 32.19
N THR A 296 -13.73 8.63 32.63
CA THR A 296 -14.36 9.74 31.91
C THR A 296 -13.55 10.19 30.70
N ILE A 297 -12.21 10.21 30.76
CA ILE A 297 -11.36 10.48 29.58
C ILE A 297 -11.45 9.34 28.55
N ALA A 298 -11.46 8.08 28.99
CA ALA A 298 -11.64 6.93 28.09
C ALA A 298 -13.06 6.87 27.50
N ALA A 299 -14.09 7.22 28.26
CA ALA A 299 -15.46 7.31 27.78
C ALA A 299 -15.71 8.53 26.88
N LEU A 300 -15.07 9.69 27.15
CA LEU A 300 -15.09 10.85 26.25
C LEU A 300 -14.34 10.55 24.95
N LEU A 301 -13.19 9.87 25.01
CA LEU A 301 -12.48 9.41 23.81
C LEU A 301 -13.35 8.45 23.00
N LEU A 302 -14.10 7.54 23.64
CA LEU A 302 -15.03 6.62 22.97
C LEU A 302 -16.29 7.31 22.41
N LEU A 303 -16.77 8.40 23.02
CA LEU A 303 -17.93 9.18 22.56
C LEU A 303 -17.60 10.17 21.42
N VAL A 304 -16.35 10.64 21.33
CA VAL A 304 -15.89 11.54 20.25
C VAL A 304 -15.71 10.81 18.91
N PHE A 305 -15.58 9.48 18.89
CA PHE A 305 -15.51 8.68 17.66
C PHE A 305 -16.89 8.29 17.06
N GLY A 306 -17.98 8.87 17.57
CA GLY A 306 -19.35 8.44 17.26
C GLY A 306 -20.23 9.44 16.51
N ALA A 307 -19.69 10.28 15.61
CA ALA A 307 -20.51 11.23 14.85
C ALA A 307 -20.16 11.30 13.35
N GLU A 308 -21.08 10.73 12.57
CA GLU A 308 -21.60 11.14 11.27
C GLU A 308 -20.79 11.04 9.95
N GLN A 309 -21.63 10.87 8.92
CA GLN A 309 -21.43 10.34 7.57
C GLN A 309 -21.27 11.46 6.53
N ALA A 310 -20.59 11.19 5.40
CA ALA A 310 -20.96 11.58 4.02
C ALA A 310 -19.84 11.27 2.99
N ALA A 311 -20.21 11.02 1.71
CA ALA A 311 -19.36 10.52 0.59
C ALA A 311 -18.32 11.51 0.10
N ALA A 312 -17.46 11.05 -0.84
CA ALA A 312 -17.64 11.42 -2.26
C ALA A 312 -16.59 10.80 -3.22
N PHE A 313 -16.49 11.35 -4.45
CA PHE A 313 -16.00 10.81 -5.74
C PHE A 313 -14.48 10.95 -6.04
N CYS A 314 -13.96 10.54 -7.22
CA CYS A 314 -12.58 10.74 -7.73
C CYS A 314 -12.52 11.73 -8.91
N GLY A 315 -12.62 13.04 -8.65
CA GLY A 315 -12.57 14.11 -9.65
C GLY A 315 -13.55 15.26 -9.38
N PHE A 316 -13.08 16.51 -9.44
CA PHE A 316 -13.93 17.67 -9.17
C PHE A 316 -14.66 18.13 -10.44
N TYR A 317 -16.00 18.18 -10.39
CA TYR A 317 -16.86 18.71 -11.44
C TYR A 317 -17.24 20.15 -11.11
N VAL A 318 -17.25 21.01 -12.13
CA VAL A 318 -17.69 22.40 -12.00
C VAL A 318 -18.78 22.65 -13.05
N SER A 319 -19.90 23.26 -12.66
CA SER A 319 -21.04 23.62 -13.54
C SER A 319 -21.27 25.12 -13.62
N LYS A 320 -22.07 25.57 -14.59
CA LYS A 320 -22.50 26.98 -14.74
C LYS A 320 -23.92 27.22 -14.17
N ALA A 321 -24.81 26.23 -14.16
CA ALA A 321 -26.16 26.31 -13.60
C ALA A 321 -26.33 25.72 -12.18
N ASP A 322 -27.43 26.09 -11.51
CA ASP A 322 -27.89 25.59 -10.20
C ASP A 322 -28.35 24.11 -10.30
N GLY A 323 -27.41 23.17 -10.17
CA GLY A 323 -27.70 21.74 -10.28
C GLY A 323 -26.85 20.87 -9.35
N THR A 324 -27.50 19.94 -8.66
CA THR A 324 -26.84 18.88 -7.87
C THR A 324 -26.30 17.82 -8.83
N LEU A 325 -25.02 17.94 -9.18
CA LEU A 325 -24.32 16.97 -10.03
C LEU A 325 -24.14 15.66 -9.24
N LYS A 326 -24.57 14.51 -9.79
CA LYS A 326 -24.51 13.19 -9.13
C LYS A 326 -23.89 12.13 -10.03
N ASN A 327 -22.92 11.38 -9.49
CA ASN A 327 -22.30 10.21 -10.13
C ASN A 327 -22.49 8.96 -9.24
N LYS A 328 -22.60 7.77 -9.85
CA LYS A 328 -22.79 6.48 -9.14
C LYS A 328 -21.62 5.51 -9.24
N THR A 329 -20.75 5.59 -10.26
CA THR A 329 -19.60 4.67 -10.40
C THR A 329 -18.50 5.28 -11.27
N SER A 330 -17.26 5.26 -10.76
CA SER A 330 -16.06 5.72 -11.50
C SER A 330 -15.25 4.50 -11.95
N GLN A 331 -14.72 4.54 -13.17
CA GLN A 331 -13.80 3.52 -13.64
C GLN A 331 -12.51 4.17 -14.13
N VAL A 332 -11.38 3.62 -13.71
CA VAL A 332 -10.06 4.15 -14.06
C VAL A 332 -9.18 3.00 -14.52
N ILE A 333 -8.49 3.19 -15.65
CA ILE A 333 -7.37 2.33 -16.05
C ILE A 333 -6.07 3.00 -15.60
N LEU A 334 -5.21 2.24 -14.94
CA LEU A 334 -3.94 2.71 -14.39
C LEU A 334 -2.80 1.82 -14.89
N VAL A 335 -1.92 2.35 -15.75
CA VAL A 335 -0.79 1.60 -16.30
C VAL A 335 0.52 2.13 -15.74
N ARG A 336 1.43 1.24 -15.35
CA ARG A 336 2.75 1.58 -14.79
C ARG A 336 3.87 0.73 -15.40
N ASP A 337 4.88 1.41 -15.95
CA ASP A 337 6.16 0.81 -16.36
C ASP A 337 7.34 1.71 -15.93
N GLY A 338 8.16 1.23 -14.99
CA GLY A 338 9.21 2.06 -14.38
C GLY A 338 8.65 3.34 -13.76
N ASN A 339 8.97 4.50 -14.35
CA ASN A 339 8.41 5.81 -13.98
C ASN A 339 7.32 6.34 -14.94
N GLN A 340 6.99 5.60 -15.99
CA GLN A 340 5.92 5.95 -16.92
C GLN A 340 4.58 5.54 -16.35
N ASN A 341 3.63 6.48 -16.34
CA ASN A 341 2.25 6.25 -15.95
C ASN A 341 1.32 6.56 -17.10
N VAL A 342 0.23 5.80 -17.20
CA VAL A 342 -0.93 6.16 -18.01
C VAL A 342 -2.17 6.06 -17.14
N ILE A 343 -3.00 7.08 -17.15
CA ILE A 343 -4.29 7.10 -16.46
C ILE A 343 -5.37 7.32 -17.52
N THR A 344 -6.31 6.40 -17.62
CA THR A 344 -7.53 6.56 -18.44
C THR A 344 -8.72 6.70 -17.52
N MET A 345 -9.45 7.79 -17.62
CA MET A 345 -10.60 8.08 -16.77
C MET A 345 -11.88 7.95 -17.59
N TYR A 346 -12.75 7.03 -17.18
CA TYR A 346 -14.11 6.91 -17.70
C TYR A 346 -15.08 7.59 -16.73
N ASN A 347 -15.79 8.60 -17.22
CA ASN A 347 -16.72 9.37 -16.42
C ASN A 347 -18.14 9.23 -16.95
N ASN A 348 -18.99 8.57 -16.15
CA ASN A 348 -20.42 8.48 -16.40
C ASN A 348 -21.13 9.74 -15.86
N PHE A 349 -21.00 10.83 -16.60
CA PHE A 349 -21.58 12.13 -16.24
C PHE A 349 -23.11 12.15 -16.39
N LYS A 350 -23.79 12.84 -15.46
CA LYS A 350 -25.22 13.17 -15.55
C LYS A 350 -25.40 14.69 -15.43
N GLY A 351 -25.72 15.36 -16.54
CA GLY A 351 -25.97 16.81 -16.59
C GLY A 351 -25.91 17.37 -18.02
N ALA A 352 -25.96 18.70 -18.18
CA ALA A 352 -25.82 19.38 -19.47
C ALA A 352 -24.33 19.49 -19.88
N PRO A 353 -23.91 19.02 -21.07
CA PRO A 353 -22.49 18.92 -21.42
C PRO A 353 -21.70 20.25 -21.53
N GLY A 354 -22.26 21.33 -22.08
CA GLY A 354 -21.50 22.59 -22.30
C GLY A 354 -21.22 23.43 -21.07
N GLU A 355 -21.74 23.04 -19.91
CA GLU A 355 -21.48 23.73 -18.64
C GLU A 355 -20.36 23.10 -17.82
N PHE A 356 -19.76 22.01 -18.32
CA PHE A 356 -18.90 21.14 -17.52
C PHE A 356 -17.40 21.29 -17.82
N ALA A 357 -16.59 21.30 -16.76
CA ALA A 357 -15.15 21.10 -16.82
C ALA A 357 -14.68 20.07 -15.78
N MET A 358 -13.84 19.13 -16.23
CA MET A 358 -13.16 18.15 -15.39
C MET A 358 -11.81 18.70 -14.93
N VAL A 359 -11.56 18.71 -13.62
CA VAL A 359 -10.28 19.18 -13.06
C VAL A 359 -9.54 18.02 -12.40
N VAL A 360 -8.33 17.72 -12.88
CA VAL A 360 -7.51 16.60 -12.43
C VAL A 360 -6.10 17.08 -12.03
N PRO A 361 -5.64 16.80 -10.80
CA PRO A 361 -4.26 17.06 -10.38
C PRO A 361 -3.31 16.08 -11.06
N VAL A 362 -2.27 16.62 -11.69
CA VAL A 362 -1.24 15.84 -12.36
C VAL A 362 0.14 16.22 -11.83
N PRO A 363 1.08 15.27 -11.71
CA PRO A 363 2.38 15.54 -11.09
C PRO A 363 3.33 16.34 -11.99
N VAL A 364 3.06 16.38 -13.30
CA VAL A 364 3.85 17.06 -14.31
C VAL A 364 2.94 17.83 -15.26
N VAL A 365 3.54 18.72 -16.03
CA VAL A 365 2.88 19.42 -17.14
C VAL A 365 2.70 18.42 -18.28
N LEU A 366 1.47 18.26 -18.76
CA LEU A 366 1.18 17.41 -19.91
C LEU A 366 1.41 18.19 -21.21
N ARG A 367 1.83 17.50 -22.26
CA ARG A 367 1.87 18.02 -23.63
C ARG A 367 0.66 17.49 -24.41
N GLU A 368 0.35 18.07 -25.57
CA GLU A 368 -0.73 17.57 -26.44
C GLU A 368 -0.64 16.07 -26.70
N ASN A 369 0.55 15.59 -27.07
CA ASN A 369 0.83 14.19 -27.38
C ASN A 369 0.68 13.23 -26.18
N ASP A 370 0.63 13.78 -24.96
CA ASP A 370 0.41 13.00 -23.75
C ASP A 370 -1.07 12.69 -23.52
N ILE A 371 -1.97 13.37 -24.24
CA ILE A 371 -3.41 13.31 -24.03
C ILE A 371 -4.11 12.76 -25.26
N ARG A 372 -4.98 11.77 -25.07
CA ARG A 372 -5.83 11.24 -26.13
C ARG A 372 -7.17 10.81 -25.60
N VAL A 373 -8.16 10.79 -26.48
CA VAL A 373 -9.43 10.10 -26.24
C VAL A 373 -9.30 8.65 -26.66
N VAL A 374 -9.93 7.75 -25.93
CA VAL A 374 -9.95 6.32 -26.25
C VAL A 374 -11.37 5.83 -26.47
N ASP A 375 -11.56 4.68 -27.10
CA ASP A 375 -12.90 4.10 -27.25
C ASP A 375 -13.38 3.53 -25.89
N PRO A 376 -14.59 3.88 -25.42
CA PRO A 376 -15.15 3.40 -24.16
C PRO A 376 -15.34 1.88 -24.06
N GLN A 377 -15.43 1.16 -25.18
CA GLN A 377 -15.60 -0.29 -25.21
C GLN A 377 -14.52 -1.02 -24.42
N ILE A 378 -13.31 -0.45 -24.32
CA ILE A 378 -12.23 -1.04 -23.52
C ILE A 378 -12.64 -1.26 -22.05
N PHE A 379 -13.38 -0.35 -21.44
CA PHE A 379 -13.84 -0.50 -20.06
C PHE A 379 -14.85 -1.63 -19.94
N GLN A 380 -15.72 -1.80 -20.93
CA GLN A 380 -16.67 -2.91 -20.97
C GLN A 380 -15.94 -4.25 -21.13
N THR A 381 -15.01 -4.34 -22.09
CA THR A 381 -14.17 -5.54 -22.29
C THR A 381 -13.44 -5.93 -21.02
N LEU A 382 -12.76 -4.97 -20.37
CA LEU A 382 -12.06 -5.23 -19.12
C LEU A 382 -13.03 -5.62 -18.00
N ASN A 383 -14.18 -4.96 -17.89
CA ASN A 383 -15.16 -5.26 -16.85
C ASN A 383 -15.73 -6.68 -16.99
N ASP A 384 -16.17 -7.05 -18.18
CA ASP A 384 -16.79 -8.36 -18.44
C ASP A 384 -15.78 -9.50 -18.28
N TYR A 385 -14.53 -9.23 -18.65
CA TYR A 385 -13.45 -10.18 -18.51
C TYR A 385 -12.98 -10.39 -17.05
N SER A 386 -13.01 -9.35 -16.22
CA SER A 386 -12.44 -9.39 -14.85
C SER A 386 -13.47 -9.37 -13.72
N GLY A 387 -14.75 -9.23 -14.04
CA GLY A 387 -15.82 -9.16 -13.04
C GLY A 387 -15.95 -10.45 -12.22
N PRO A 388 -16.57 -10.36 -11.02
CA PRO A 388 -16.90 -11.52 -10.19
C PRO A 388 -17.88 -12.46 -10.90
N ARG A 389 -17.75 -13.77 -10.66
CA ARG A 389 -18.50 -14.78 -11.42
C ARG A 389 -19.22 -15.78 -10.56
N LEU A 390 -20.39 -16.18 -11.04
CA LEU A 390 -21.07 -17.40 -10.63
C LEU A 390 -20.70 -18.51 -11.61
N VAL A 391 -20.23 -19.64 -11.10
CA VAL A 391 -19.65 -20.71 -11.91
C VAL A 391 -20.28 -22.05 -11.52
N GLU A 392 -20.51 -22.88 -12.52
CA GLU A 392 -20.98 -24.26 -12.37
C GLU A 392 -19.94 -25.14 -13.06
N TYR A 393 -19.42 -26.14 -12.33
CA TYR A 393 -18.47 -27.10 -12.89
C TYR A 393 -19.21 -28.41 -13.12
N TYR A 394 -19.13 -28.89 -14.36
CA TYR A 394 -19.57 -30.23 -14.72
C TYR A 394 -18.37 -31.16 -14.69
N ASP A 395 -18.59 -32.41 -14.27
CA ASP A 395 -17.57 -33.45 -14.41
C ASP A 395 -17.21 -33.60 -15.89
N SER A 396 -15.91 -33.79 -16.16
CA SER A 396 -15.44 -34.07 -17.51
C SER A 396 -16.09 -35.34 -18.04
N ASP A 397 -16.62 -35.29 -19.27
CA ASP A 397 -17.18 -36.45 -19.96
C ASP A 397 -16.18 -37.62 -19.93
N PRO A 398 -16.46 -38.70 -19.17
CA PRO A 398 -15.53 -39.82 -19.01
C PRO A 398 -15.26 -40.55 -20.33
N CYS A 399 -16.03 -40.27 -21.38
CA CYS A 399 -15.92 -40.89 -22.70
C CYS A 399 -15.10 -40.06 -23.71
N ARG A 400 -14.62 -38.86 -23.35
CA ARG A 400 -13.91 -37.99 -24.29
C ARG A 400 -12.40 -38.30 -24.34
N PRO A 401 -11.83 -38.72 -25.49
CA PRO A 401 -10.39 -38.96 -25.61
C PRO A 401 -9.61 -37.65 -25.47
N GLN A 402 -8.56 -37.64 -24.63
CA GLN A 402 -7.64 -36.51 -24.49
C GLN A 402 -6.73 -36.42 -25.73
N ILE A 403 -6.87 -35.35 -26.51
CA ILE A 403 -5.94 -35.01 -27.59
C ILE A 403 -4.95 -33.98 -27.04
N LEU A 404 -3.65 -34.30 -27.09
CA LEU A 404 -2.56 -33.36 -26.82
C LEU A 404 -2.33 -32.52 -28.10
N GLU A 405 -2.59 -31.21 -28.04
CA GLU A 405 -2.31 -30.29 -29.15
C GLU A 405 -0.84 -29.84 -29.13
N ASP A 406 -0.11 -30.12 -30.21
CA ASP A 406 1.23 -29.60 -30.48
C ASP A 406 1.16 -28.16 -31.03
N GLN A 407 2.00 -27.27 -30.50
CA GLN A 407 2.05 -25.85 -30.88
C GLN A 407 2.84 -25.63 -32.18
N MET A 408 2.20 -25.02 -33.19
CA MET A 408 2.89 -24.55 -34.42
C MET A 408 3.51 -23.16 -34.25
N VAL A 409 4.75 -23.00 -34.72
CA VAL A 409 5.53 -21.75 -34.77
C VAL A 409 5.46 -21.15 -36.17
N TYR A 410 5.30 -19.82 -36.28
CA TYR A 410 5.43 -19.07 -37.54
C TYR A 410 6.54 -18.00 -37.44
N GLU A 411 7.40 -17.92 -38.46
CA GLU A 411 8.47 -16.92 -38.63
C GLU A 411 7.95 -15.60 -39.27
N LYS A 412 8.64 -14.48 -39.00
CA LYS A 412 8.35 -13.12 -39.53
C LYS A 412 9.48 -12.59 -40.43
N ALA A 413 9.11 -11.70 -41.36
CA ALA A 413 9.98 -10.82 -42.14
C ALA A 413 9.95 -9.35 -41.62
N PRO A 414 10.95 -8.47 -41.92
CA PRO A 414 11.13 -7.18 -41.25
C PRO A 414 10.54 -5.97 -42.02
N VAL A 415 10.18 -4.91 -41.29
CA VAL A 415 9.88 -3.57 -41.84
C VAL A 415 10.64 -2.50 -41.04
N ALA A 416 11.20 -1.51 -41.75
CA ALA A 416 12.04 -0.43 -41.23
C ALA A 416 11.23 0.76 -40.65
N MET A 417 11.85 1.47 -39.71
CA MET A 417 11.23 2.53 -38.89
C MET A 417 11.99 3.86 -39.07
N GLY A 418 11.26 4.96 -39.32
CA GLY A 418 11.81 6.31 -39.41
C GLY A 418 11.57 7.12 -38.13
N ALA A 419 12.56 7.93 -37.73
CA ALA A 419 12.57 8.70 -36.48
C ALA A 419 12.27 10.20 -36.70
N VAL A 420 11.63 10.85 -35.72
CA VAL A 420 11.45 12.33 -35.67
C VAL A 420 11.87 12.87 -34.30
N LYS A 421 12.51 14.05 -34.33
CA LYS A 421 13.29 14.69 -33.26
C LYS A 421 12.53 15.89 -32.65
N GLU A 422 12.56 16.01 -31.33
CA GLU A 422 11.93 17.09 -30.55
C GLU A 422 12.74 18.41 -30.56
N THR A 423 12.03 19.54 -30.54
CA THR A 423 12.39 20.85 -29.96
C THR A 423 11.06 21.45 -29.45
N GLY A 424 10.89 22.27 -28.41
CA GLY A 424 11.69 23.12 -27.53
C GLY A 424 10.67 24.14 -26.97
N VAL A 425 10.49 24.23 -25.65
CA VAL A 425 9.25 24.73 -25.00
C VAL A 425 9.30 26.23 -24.65
N ARG A 426 8.18 26.95 -24.82
CA ARG A 426 7.63 27.91 -23.83
C ARG A 426 6.14 28.29 -24.06
N ILE A 427 5.39 28.31 -22.95
CA ILE A 427 3.93 28.56 -22.75
C ILE A 427 3.07 27.30 -23.00
N GLU A 428 2.38 26.77 -21.96
CA GLU A 428 2.00 25.33 -21.88
C GLU A 428 0.76 24.86 -22.67
N ALA A 429 0.07 25.77 -23.38
CA ALA A 429 -0.94 25.53 -24.43
C ALA A 429 -2.37 25.09 -24.05
N GLN A 430 -3.28 25.42 -24.97
CA GLN A 430 -4.67 25.00 -25.03
C GLN A 430 -4.81 24.09 -26.25
N TYR A 431 -5.38 22.91 -26.06
CA TYR A 431 -5.47 21.89 -27.11
C TYR A 431 -6.93 21.47 -27.30
N LEU A 432 -7.33 21.20 -28.54
CA LEU A 432 -8.59 20.52 -28.83
C LEU A 432 -8.28 19.04 -29.05
N VAL A 433 -8.67 18.18 -28.10
CA VAL A 433 -8.44 16.73 -28.20
C VAL A 433 -9.79 16.02 -28.17
N GLY A 434 -10.20 15.52 -29.34
CA GLY A 434 -11.54 14.95 -29.52
C GLY A 434 -12.61 15.99 -29.23
N GLU A 435 -13.46 15.69 -28.25
CA GLU A 435 -14.56 16.55 -27.79
C GLU A 435 -14.20 17.43 -26.58
N TYR A 436 -12.91 17.52 -26.23
CA TYR A 436 -12.45 18.28 -25.07
C TYR A 436 -11.55 19.46 -25.47
N ASP A 437 -11.91 20.65 -24.99
CA ASP A 437 -11.01 21.79 -24.91
C ASP A 437 -10.15 21.63 -23.64
N ILE A 438 -8.88 21.31 -23.84
CA ILE A 438 -7.93 21.09 -22.77
C ILE A 438 -7.23 22.41 -22.45
N LEU A 439 -7.27 22.79 -21.17
CA LEU A 439 -6.43 23.83 -20.60
C LEU A 439 -5.49 23.22 -19.57
N ILE A 440 -4.21 23.54 -19.71
CA ILE A 440 -3.16 23.18 -18.77
C ILE A 440 -2.75 24.43 -18.02
N LEU A 441 -2.95 24.44 -16.70
CA LEU A 441 -2.67 25.59 -15.86
C LEU A 441 -1.35 25.40 -15.10
N SER A 442 -0.46 26.38 -15.23
CA SER A 442 0.85 26.37 -14.57
C SER A 442 0.75 26.56 -13.04
N ALA A 443 1.76 26.14 -12.28
CA ALA A 443 1.73 26.22 -10.81
C ALA A 443 1.81 27.64 -10.21
N LYS A 444 2.16 28.68 -10.98
CA LYS A 444 2.01 30.07 -10.51
C LYS A 444 0.56 30.56 -10.65
N GLN A 445 -0.21 29.92 -11.53
CA GLN A 445 -1.64 30.18 -11.77
C GLN A 445 -2.53 29.19 -11.01
N SER A 446 -1.99 28.23 -10.27
CA SER A 446 -2.83 27.27 -9.54
C SER A 446 -3.56 27.92 -8.34
N ALA A 447 -3.00 29.00 -7.76
CA ALA A 447 -3.74 29.92 -6.90
C ALA A 447 -4.83 30.71 -7.67
N GLY A 448 -4.59 30.95 -8.96
CA GLY A 448 -5.53 31.53 -9.91
C GLY A 448 -6.49 30.52 -10.55
N LEU A 449 -6.43 29.20 -10.27
CA LEU A 449 -7.39 28.23 -10.78
C LEU A 449 -8.80 28.61 -10.30
N TYR A 450 -8.91 29.03 -9.05
CA TYR A 450 -10.16 29.50 -8.47
C TYR A 450 -10.68 30.76 -9.16
N SER A 451 -9.81 31.75 -9.38
CA SER A 451 -10.13 32.97 -10.10
C SER A 451 -10.51 32.67 -11.55
N TRP A 452 -9.73 31.86 -12.26
CA TRP A 452 -9.98 31.44 -13.63
C TRP A 452 -11.30 30.69 -13.76
N LEU A 453 -11.60 29.74 -12.87
CA LEU A 453 -12.88 29.03 -12.85
C LEU A 453 -14.03 30.02 -12.68
N ARG A 454 -13.95 30.96 -11.72
CA ARG A 454 -14.98 31.99 -11.51
C ARG A 454 -15.10 32.96 -12.70
N GLU A 455 -13.99 33.45 -13.23
CA GLU A 455 -13.91 34.36 -14.39
C GLU A 455 -14.48 33.71 -15.66
N ASN A 456 -14.34 32.39 -15.81
CA ASN A 456 -14.93 31.62 -16.92
C ASN A 456 -16.37 31.14 -16.62
N GLY A 457 -16.98 31.65 -15.54
CA GLY A 457 -18.38 31.43 -15.18
C GLY A 457 -18.67 30.10 -14.50
N TYR A 458 -17.66 29.38 -14.02
CA TYR A 458 -17.82 28.10 -13.33
C TYR A 458 -18.10 28.31 -11.84
N ARG A 459 -19.11 27.59 -11.30
CA ARG A 459 -19.49 27.59 -9.89
C ARG A 459 -18.78 26.47 -9.13
N ILE A 460 -17.99 26.86 -8.14
CA ILE A 460 -17.15 25.95 -7.36
C ILE A 460 -17.88 25.57 -6.06
N PRO A 461 -18.22 24.29 -5.83
CA PRO A 461 -18.73 23.78 -4.56
C PRO A 461 -18.02 24.30 -3.30
N ALA A 462 -18.82 24.54 -2.25
CA ALA A 462 -18.29 24.91 -0.95
C ALA A 462 -17.33 23.83 -0.43
N GLY A 463 -16.13 24.22 0.02
CA GLY A 463 -15.09 23.28 0.46
C GLY A 463 -14.09 22.83 -0.62
N ALA A 464 -14.32 23.11 -1.90
CA ALA A 464 -13.36 22.73 -2.95
C ALA A 464 -11.99 23.43 -2.81
N ALA A 465 -11.98 24.68 -2.31
CA ALA A 465 -10.75 25.41 -2.05
C ALA A 465 -9.87 24.72 -1.00
N GLU A 466 -10.48 24.21 0.08
CA GLU A 466 -9.82 23.42 1.14
C GLU A 466 -9.17 22.14 0.55
N VAL A 467 -9.83 21.51 -0.41
CA VAL A 467 -9.34 20.28 -1.05
C VAL A 467 -8.25 20.57 -2.09
N LEU A 468 -8.31 21.71 -2.80
CA LEU A 468 -7.36 22.10 -3.85
C LEU A 468 -6.04 22.65 -3.31
N GLU A 469 -6.10 23.46 -2.25
CA GLU A 469 -4.94 24.17 -1.69
C GLU A 469 -3.73 23.25 -1.40
N PRO A 470 -3.91 22.04 -0.85
CA PRO A 470 -2.75 21.21 -0.56
C PRO A 470 -2.08 20.59 -1.77
N TYR A 471 -2.81 20.41 -2.89
CA TYR A 471 -2.22 19.99 -4.15
C TYR A 471 -1.35 21.10 -4.75
N ILE A 472 -1.81 22.36 -4.62
CA ILE A 472 -1.05 23.56 -4.98
C ILE A 472 0.26 23.61 -4.18
N LYS A 473 0.18 23.49 -2.85
CA LYS A 473 1.35 23.48 -1.97
C LYS A 473 2.28 22.29 -2.19
N SER A 474 1.75 21.18 -2.71
CA SER A 474 2.54 20.00 -3.12
C SER A 474 3.11 20.09 -4.54
N ASN A 475 2.97 21.26 -5.20
CA ASN A 475 3.45 21.57 -6.54
C ASN A 475 2.88 20.64 -7.64
N LEU A 476 1.65 20.15 -7.47
CA LEU A 476 0.92 19.51 -8.57
C LEU A 476 0.40 20.57 -9.55
N LYS A 477 0.18 20.15 -10.80
CA LYS A 477 -0.45 20.97 -11.85
C LYS A 477 -1.91 20.57 -11.99
N PHE A 478 -2.71 21.44 -12.56
CA PHE A 478 -4.13 21.16 -12.82
C PHE A 478 -4.36 21.03 -14.30
N PHE A 479 -4.83 19.85 -14.68
CA PHE A 479 -5.32 19.54 -15.99
C PHE A 479 -6.82 19.80 -16.00
N VAL A 480 -7.28 20.71 -16.86
CA VAL A 480 -8.69 21.06 -17.01
C VAL A 480 -9.16 20.61 -18.39
N ALA A 481 -10.16 19.73 -18.44
CA ALA A 481 -10.80 19.31 -19.68
C ALA A 481 -12.24 19.85 -19.71
N ARG A 482 -12.49 20.84 -20.56
CA ARG A 482 -13.83 21.39 -20.81
C ARG A 482 -14.45 20.67 -21.99
N VAL A 483 -15.75 20.38 -21.93
CA VAL A 483 -16.46 19.76 -23.06
C VAL A 483 -16.74 20.79 -24.16
N ASN A 484 -16.40 20.44 -25.40
CA ASN A 484 -16.72 21.22 -26.59
C ASN A 484 -18.02 20.69 -27.23
N GLU A 485 -19.11 21.44 -27.07
CA GLU A 485 -20.44 21.00 -27.55
C GLU A 485 -20.50 20.79 -29.07
N LYS A 486 -19.73 21.56 -29.85
CA LYS A 486 -19.73 21.44 -31.31
C LYS A 486 -19.15 20.10 -31.76
N GLU A 487 -18.07 19.67 -31.11
CA GLU A 487 -17.46 18.37 -31.36
C GLU A 487 -18.30 17.23 -30.78
N LEU A 488 -18.91 17.43 -29.60
CA LEU A 488 -19.78 16.43 -28.98
C LEU A 488 -20.98 16.07 -29.87
N LYS A 489 -21.62 17.07 -30.50
CA LYS A 489 -22.78 16.87 -31.39
C LYS A 489 -22.44 16.08 -32.66
N LYS A 490 -21.16 15.95 -33.02
CA LYS A 490 -20.72 15.09 -34.14
C LYS A 490 -20.71 13.61 -33.79
N LEU A 491 -20.71 13.28 -32.50
CA LEU A 491 -20.72 11.89 -32.02
C LEU A 491 -22.15 11.34 -32.03
N LYS A 492 -22.31 10.12 -32.54
CA LYS A 492 -23.63 9.50 -32.81
C LYS A 492 -24.59 9.42 -31.61
N ASN A 493 -24.10 9.60 -30.37
CA ASN A 493 -24.89 9.50 -29.13
C ASN A 493 -24.61 10.63 -28.11
N ASN A 494 -23.94 11.73 -28.48
CA ASN A 494 -23.49 12.77 -27.53
C ASN A 494 -22.76 12.22 -26.28
N PHE A 495 -22.04 11.10 -26.44
CA PHE A 495 -21.35 10.42 -25.36
C PHE A 495 -19.90 10.92 -25.24
N LEU A 496 -19.44 11.15 -24.00
CA LEU A 496 -18.08 11.59 -23.68
C LEU A 496 -17.13 10.39 -23.63
N ARG A 497 -16.21 10.32 -24.60
CA ARG A 497 -15.17 9.29 -24.64
C ARG A 497 -14.18 9.45 -23.49
N PRO A 498 -13.64 8.33 -22.99
CA PRO A 498 -12.69 8.37 -21.89
C PRO A 498 -11.41 9.11 -22.27
N LEU A 499 -10.87 9.83 -21.30
CA LEU A 499 -9.70 10.64 -21.47
C LEU A 499 -8.49 9.93 -20.88
N GLN A 500 -7.48 9.73 -21.71
CA GLN A 500 -6.23 9.10 -21.34
C GLN A 500 -5.11 10.13 -21.29
N ILE A 501 -4.39 10.16 -20.16
CA ILE A 501 -3.22 11.00 -19.94
C ILE A 501 -2.00 10.12 -19.66
N SER A 502 -0.86 10.45 -20.24
CA SER A 502 0.42 9.78 -20.00
C SER A 502 1.44 10.73 -19.43
N PHE A 503 2.24 10.27 -18.47
CA PHE A 503 3.28 11.11 -17.88
C PHE A 503 4.37 10.31 -17.18
N ASN A 504 5.57 10.88 -17.15
CA ASN A 504 6.71 10.33 -16.43
C ASN A 504 6.82 10.95 -15.03
N SER A 505 6.66 10.14 -13.98
CA SER A 505 6.71 10.59 -12.57
C SER A 505 6.96 9.41 -11.63
N PRO A 506 7.76 9.57 -10.55
CA PRO A 506 7.86 8.56 -9.50
C PRO A 506 6.58 8.42 -8.67
N LYS A 507 5.67 9.39 -8.71
CA LYS A 507 4.40 9.34 -7.98
C LYS A 507 3.46 8.35 -8.67
N PHE A 508 3.18 7.22 -8.01
CA PHE A 508 2.19 6.24 -8.45
C PHE A 508 0.94 6.34 -7.57
N MET A 509 0.02 7.24 -7.93
CA MET A 509 -1.15 7.59 -7.11
C MET A 509 -2.36 8.01 -7.95
N LEU A 510 -3.55 7.95 -7.36
CA LEU A 510 -4.79 8.48 -7.93
C LEU A 510 -5.38 9.56 -7.00
N PRO A 511 -5.53 10.82 -7.45
CA PRO A 511 -6.01 11.93 -6.63
C PRO A 511 -7.54 11.87 -6.45
N ILE A 512 -7.99 11.01 -5.55
CA ILE A 512 -9.42 10.77 -5.33
C ILE A 512 -10.09 11.90 -4.54
N ARG A 513 -9.36 12.64 -3.69
CA ARG A 513 -10.00 13.60 -2.77
C ARG A 513 -10.81 14.69 -3.44
N LEU A 514 -10.49 15.06 -4.67
CA LEU A 514 -11.19 16.13 -5.37
C LEU A 514 -12.61 15.78 -5.77
N GLY A 515 -12.88 14.53 -6.10
CA GLY A 515 -14.27 14.16 -6.30
C GLY A 515 -14.99 14.03 -4.98
N MET A 516 -14.25 13.91 -3.87
CA MET A 516 -14.84 13.85 -2.55
C MET A 516 -15.48 15.18 -2.10
N ALA A 517 -15.39 16.23 -2.92
CA ALA A 517 -16.13 17.47 -2.69
C ALA A 517 -17.53 17.47 -3.35
N ASN A 518 -17.87 16.50 -4.21
CA ASN A 518 -19.04 16.54 -5.10
C ASN A 518 -20.05 15.39 -4.95
N GLY A 519 -19.96 14.59 -3.90
CA GLY A 519 -20.76 13.38 -3.75
C GLY A 519 -21.48 13.29 -2.41
N ASP A 520 -22.55 12.49 -2.39
CA ASP A 520 -23.37 12.22 -1.21
C ASP A 520 -23.26 10.72 -0.82
N GLY A 521 -22.94 10.35 0.44
CA GLY A 521 -22.91 8.93 0.94
C GLY A 521 -21.65 8.02 0.81
N ASP A 522 -21.68 6.98 -0.01
CA ASP A 522 -20.51 6.13 -0.35
C ASP A 522 -20.40 6.00 -1.87
N GLN A 523 -19.20 5.82 -2.41
CA GLN A 523 -19.01 5.69 -3.85
C GLN A 523 -18.11 4.55 -4.25
N ASP A 524 -18.45 3.95 -5.38
CA ASP A 524 -17.68 2.85 -5.95
C ASP A 524 -16.71 3.36 -7.04
N LEU A 525 -15.45 2.96 -6.90
CA LEU A 525 -14.38 3.17 -7.87
C LEU A 525 -13.81 1.80 -8.24
N LEU A 526 -13.81 1.51 -9.54
CA LEU A 526 -13.11 0.37 -10.13
C LEU A 526 -11.78 0.84 -10.73
N VAL A 527 -10.69 0.22 -10.32
CA VAL A 527 -9.35 0.46 -10.85
C VAL A 527 -8.88 -0.79 -11.58
N TYR A 528 -8.63 -0.64 -12.88
CA TYR A 528 -8.01 -1.64 -13.74
C TYR A 528 -6.54 -1.29 -13.91
N ALA A 529 -5.66 -1.98 -13.17
CA ALA A 529 -4.25 -1.68 -13.15
C ALA A 529 -3.41 -2.67 -14.00
N PHE A 530 -2.47 -2.15 -14.79
CA PHE A 530 -1.57 -2.93 -15.64
C PHE A 530 -0.11 -2.63 -15.34
N THR A 531 0.72 -3.68 -15.18
CA THR A 531 2.17 -3.55 -15.00
C THR A 531 2.92 -4.68 -15.69
N ARG A 532 4.24 -4.53 -15.90
CA ARG A 532 5.12 -5.63 -16.34
C ARG A 532 5.46 -6.63 -15.22
N ASN A 533 5.48 -6.17 -13.98
CA ASN A 533 6.02 -6.94 -12.85
C ASN A 533 5.00 -7.94 -12.30
N GLY A 534 3.84 -7.45 -11.89
CA GLY A 534 2.87 -8.21 -11.12
C GLY A 534 1.74 -7.35 -10.56
N ARG A 535 1.12 -7.84 -9.49
CA ARG A 535 -0.07 -7.25 -8.88
C ARG A 535 0.20 -5.85 -8.35
N VAL A 536 -0.77 -4.97 -8.52
CA VAL A 536 -0.77 -3.63 -7.90
C VAL A 536 -1.46 -3.69 -6.54
N GLU A 537 -0.82 -3.12 -5.52
CA GLU A 537 -1.36 -3.03 -4.16
C GLU A 537 -1.32 -1.59 -3.65
N CYS A 538 -2.26 -1.25 -2.78
CA CYS A 538 -2.24 0.03 -2.06
C CYS A 538 -1.18 0.01 -0.95
N THR A 539 -0.44 1.11 -0.82
CA THR A 539 0.60 1.29 0.21
C THR A 539 0.04 1.89 1.48
N ASN A 540 -0.94 2.79 1.36
CA ASN A 540 -1.57 3.47 2.48
C ASN A 540 -2.91 2.86 2.89
N TYR A 541 -3.57 2.12 2.01
CA TYR A 541 -4.79 1.37 2.31
C TYR A 541 -4.55 -0.13 2.24
N ARG A 542 -5.29 -0.89 3.05
CA ARG A 542 -5.21 -2.34 3.04
C ARG A 542 -5.73 -2.90 1.73
N THR A 543 -5.00 -3.81 1.10
CA THR A 543 -5.53 -4.62 0.00
C THR A 543 -6.01 -5.96 0.57
N ALA A 544 -7.29 -6.30 0.37
CA ALA A 544 -7.90 -7.53 0.86
C ALA A 544 -8.59 -8.27 -0.29
N GLU A 545 -8.45 -9.59 -0.32
CA GLU A 545 -9.01 -10.43 -1.37
C GLU A 545 -10.50 -10.70 -1.12
N MET A 546 -11.31 -10.65 -2.18
CA MET A 546 -12.72 -11.05 -2.09
C MET A 546 -12.85 -12.56 -1.82
N PRO A 547 -13.90 -13.01 -1.11
CA PRO A 547 -14.17 -14.44 -0.97
C PRO A 547 -14.30 -15.09 -2.35
N THR A 548 -13.66 -16.25 -2.51
CA THR A 548 -13.63 -16.98 -3.78
C THR A 548 -13.68 -18.49 -3.53
N GLY A 549 -14.21 -19.25 -4.50
CA GLY A 549 -14.34 -20.71 -4.44
C GLY A 549 -15.40 -21.24 -3.46
N GLN A 550 -16.29 -20.38 -2.98
CA GLN A 550 -17.35 -20.76 -2.02
C GLN A 550 -18.51 -21.43 -2.75
N GLN A 551 -19.00 -22.56 -2.23
CA GLN A 551 -20.24 -23.16 -2.68
C GLN A 551 -21.43 -22.31 -2.21
N ILE A 552 -22.29 -21.91 -3.12
CA ILE A 552 -23.45 -21.06 -2.82
C ILE A 552 -24.76 -21.75 -3.25
N PRO A 553 -25.88 -21.49 -2.57
CA PRO A 553 -27.15 -22.11 -2.90
C PRO A 553 -27.63 -21.78 -4.33
N LEU A 554 -28.23 -22.76 -5.02
CA LEU A 554 -28.73 -22.63 -6.40
C LEU A 554 -29.70 -21.46 -6.61
N PHE A 555 -30.47 -21.07 -5.59
CA PHE A 555 -31.39 -19.93 -5.72
C PHE A 555 -30.68 -18.59 -5.99
N VAL A 556 -29.38 -18.49 -5.67
CA VAL A 556 -28.56 -17.30 -5.94
C VAL A 556 -28.37 -17.05 -7.43
N GLN A 557 -28.48 -18.09 -8.28
CA GLN A 557 -28.37 -17.96 -9.74
C GLN A 557 -29.30 -16.89 -10.32
N ARG A 558 -30.50 -16.76 -9.76
CA ARG A 558 -31.51 -15.81 -10.23
C ARG A 558 -31.21 -14.36 -9.88
N ASP A 559 -30.36 -14.11 -8.87
CA ASP A 559 -30.06 -12.76 -8.36
C ASP A 559 -28.61 -12.65 -7.85
N PHE A 560 -27.67 -13.08 -8.69
CA PHE A 560 -26.24 -13.07 -8.35
C PHE A 560 -25.73 -11.66 -8.06
N ASN A 561 -26.23 -10.65 -8.77
CA ASN A 561 -25.81 -9.26 -8.59
C ASN A 561 -26.14 -8.75 -7.17
N ARG A 562 -27.33 -9.04 -6.66
CA ARG A 562 -27.70 -8.67 -5.28
C ARG A 562 -26.88 -9.44 -4.26
N PHE A 563 -26.67 -10.74 -4.49
CA PHE A 563 -25.81 -11.55 -3.63
C PHE A 563 -24.39 -10.98 -3.56
N TYR A 564 -23.79 -10.69 -4.72
CA TYR A 564 -22.44 -10.15 -4.79
C TYR A 564 -22.34 -8.77 -4.14
N GLY A 565 -23.31 -7.88 -4.40
CA GLY A 565 -23.38 -6.58 -3.75
C GLY A 565 -23.43 -6.69 -2.21
N ALA A 566 -24.17 -7.66 -1.68
CA ALA A 566 -24.22 -7.94 -0.24
C ALA A 566 -22.91 -8.55 0.28
N ALA A 567 -22.29 -9.48 -0.46
CA ALA A 567 -21.00 -10.08 -0.11
C ALA A 567 -19.88 -9.04 -0.07
N PHE A 568 -19.84 -8.15 -1.06
CA PHE A 568 -18.94 -7.01 -1.13
C PHE A 568 -19.14 -6.08 0.06
N ALA A 569 -20.38 -5.63 0.32
CA ALA A 569 -20.68 -4.75 1.45
C ALA A 569 -20.29 -5.36 2.80
N ARG A 570 -20.53 -6.67 2.97
CA ARG A 570 -20.16 -7.41 4.18
C ARG A 570 -18.63 -7.48 4.35
N LYS A 571 -17.89 -7.75 3.28
CA LYS A 571 -16.41 -7.78 3.29
C LYS A 571 -15.85 -6.39 3.57
N TRP A 572 -16.35 -5.36 2.88
CA TRP A 572 -15.97 -3.96 3.10
C TRP A 572 -16.17 -3.52 4.56
N GLN A 573 -17.30 -3.86 5.18
CA GLN A 573 -17.55 -3.58 6.60
C GLN A 573 -16.61 -4.36 7.53
N ARG A 574 -16.39 -5.67 7.28
CA ARG A 574 -15.50 -6.51 8.09
C ARG A 574 -14.05 -6.03 8.06
N GLU A 575 -13.61 -5.50 6.92
CA GLU A 575 -12.26 -4.96 6.73
C GLU A 575 -12.09 -3.51 7.24
N GLY A 576 -13.12 -2.93 7.86
CA GLY A 576 -13.04 -1.60 8.47
C GLY A 576 -13.20 -0.44 7.48
N ARG A 577 -13.85 -0.65 6.33
CA ARG A 577 -14.23 0.32 5.28
C ARG A 577 -13.08 1.01 4.52
N ALA A 578 -11.95 1.29 5.17
CA ALA A 578 -10.74 1.83 4.56
C ALA A 578 -9.90 0.71 3.88
N VAL A 579 -10.47 0.09 2.85
CA VAL A 579 -9.92 -1.11 2.20
C VAL A 579 -10.03 -1.04 0.66
N ALA A 580 -9.00 -1.55 -0.02
CA ALA A 580 -9.01 -1.90 -1.43
C ALA A 580 -9.37 -3.38 -1.58
N LEU A 581 -10.50 -3.69 -2.23
CA LEU A 581 -10.92 -5.08 -2.44
C LEU A 581 -10.41 -5.60 -3.78
N LEU A 582 -9.62 -6.67 -3.74
CA LEU A 582 -9.13 -7.35 -4.94
C LEU A 582 -10.22 -8.28 -5.48
N GLU A 583 -10.62 -8.06 -6.73
CA GLU A 583 -11.62 -8.87 -7.44
C GLU A 583 -10.98 -9.77 -8.51
N TYR A 584 -9.88 -9.32 -9.12
CA TYR A 584 -9.15 -10.07 -10.15
C TYR A 584 -7.67 -9.70 -10.16
N ALA A 585 -6.80 -10.69 -10.35
CA ALA A 585 -5.37 -10.50 -10.63
C ALA A 585 -4.87 -11.65 -11.51
N TRP A 586 -4.34 -11.37 -12.68
CA TRP A 586 -3.78 -12.41 -13.53
C TRP A 586 -2.75 -11.84 -14.52
N ASP A 587 -1.77 -12.65 -14.85
CA ASP A 587 -0.88 -12.47 -15.99
C ASP A 587 -1.66 -12.68 -17.30
N VAL A 588 -1.97 -11.59 -18.00
CA VAL A 588 -2.71 -11.54 -19.29
C VAL A 588 -1.78 -11.26 -20.47
N SER A 589 -0.50 -11.64 -20.35
CA SER A 589 0.48 -11.45 -21.42
C SER A 589 -0.04 -12.03 -22.74
N PRO A 590 0.18 -11.38 -23.90
CA PRO A 590 -0.48 -11.75 -25.17
C PRO A 590 -0.22 -13.19 -25.65
N HIS A 591 0.78 -13.88 -25.13
CA HIS A 591 1.14 -15.26 -25.51
C HIS A 591 0.34 -16.29 -24.71
N ASN A 592 -0.34 -15.82 -23.66
CA ASN A 592 -1.10 -16.63 -22.73
C ASN A 592 -2.31 -15.80 -22.24
N TYR A 593 -3.14 -15.34 -23.19
CA TYR A 593 -4.13 -14.29 -22.94
C TYR A 593 -5.45 -14.80 -22.35
N MET A 594 -5.76 -16.11 -22.46
CA MET A 594 -6.98 -16.69 -21.90
C MET A 594 -6.76 -17.17 -20.46
N LYS A 595 -7.13 -16.31 -19.51
CA LYS A 595 -6.77 -16.38 -18.09
C LYS A 595 -7.98 -16.14 -17.22
N CYS A 596 -8.92 -17.06 -17.37
CA CYS A 596 -10.21 -17.08 -16.70
C CYS A 596 -10.64 -18.52 -16.46
N ASP A 597 -11.36 -18.76 -15.37
CA ASP A 597 -11.80 -20.10 -14.99
C ASP A 597 -13.20 -20.06 -14.34
N PRO A 598 -14.29 -20.32 -15.10
CA PRO A 598 -14.39 -20.42 -16.56
C PRO A 598 -14.44 -19.02 -17.22
N CYS A 599 -14.21 -18.96 -18.54
CA CYS A 599 -14.25 -17.72 -19.31
C CYS A 599 -15.69 -17.37 -19.72
N THR A 600 -16.23 -16.28 -19.18
CA THR A 600 -17.59 -15.78 -19.51
C THR A 600 -17.58 -14.60 -20.48
N GLY A 601 -16.40 -14.13 -20.89
CA GLY A 601 -16.22 -13.00 -21.79
C GLY A 601 -14.93 -13.13 -22.59
N THR A 602 -14.83 -12.38 -23.67
CA THR A 602 -13.63 -12.34 -24.52
C THR A 602 -12.45 -11.74 -23.76
N ALA A 603 -11.32 -12.45 -23.76
CA ALA A 603 -10.09 -11.91 -23.23
C ALA A 603 -9.66 -10.65 -23.99
N PRO A 604 -9.06 -9.65 -23.32
CA PRO A 604 -8.59 -8.45 -23.99
C PRO A 604 -7.49 -8.81 -24.99
N SER A 605 -7.67 -8.38 -26.24
CA SER A 605 -6.66 -8.52 -27.29
C SER A 605 -5.44 -7.63 -27.02
N ALA A 606 -4.34 -7.86 -27.75
CA ALA A 606 -3.17 -6.98 -27.67
C ALA A 606 -3.53 -5.51 -28.00
N GLN A 607 -4.44 -5.32 -28.97
CA GLN A 607 -4.95 -3.99 -29.34
C GLN A 607 -5.77 -3.34 -28.20
N ASP A 608 -6.60 -4.13 -27.51
CA ASP A 608 -7.33 -3.66 -26.32
C ASP A 608 -6.36 -3.18 -25.23
N LEU A 609 -5.29 -3.93 -24.97
CA LEU A 609 -4.26 -3.56 -23.99
C LEU A 609 -3.51 -2.28 -24.40
N VAL A 610 -3.14 -2.14 -25.68
CA VAL A 610 -2.54 -0.91 -26.22
C VAL A 610 -3.48 0.29 -26.05
N GLN A 611 -4.78 0.09 -26.29
CA GLN A 611 -5.80 1.12 -26.10
C GLN A 611 -5.96 1.48 -24.61
N ALA A 612 -5.90 0.50 -23.72
CA ALA A 612 -5.91 0.69 -22.27
C ALA A 612 -4.70 1.50 -21.75
N GLY A 613 -3.64 1.63 -22.56
CA GLY A 613 -2.45 2.43 -22.25
C GLY A 613 -1.18 1.61 -22.04
N VAL A 614 -1.22 0.30 -22.32
CA VAL A 614 -0.06 -0.61 -22.27
C VAL A 614 0.83 -0.36 -23.48
N ARG A 615 1.49 0.81 -23.50
CA ARG A 615 2.23 1.31 -24.68
C ARG A 615 3.39 0.42 -25.10
N TRP A 616 3.97 -0.34 -24.18
CA TRP A 616 5.09 -1.23 -24.50
C TRP A 616 4.71 -2.43 -25.38
N LEU A 617 3.43 -2.63 -25.67
CA LEU A 617 2.99 -3.58 -26.68
C LEU A 617 3.05 -3.01 -28.11
N GLN A 618 3.20 -1.69 -28.28
CA GLN A 618 3.22 -1.05 -29.61
C GLN A 618 4.52 -1.30 -30.39
N ASP A 619 5.62 -1.63 -29.69
CA ASP A 619 6.97 -1.73 -30.28
C ASP A 619 7.26 -3.07 -30.97
N GLY A 620 6.23 -3.81 -31.41
CA GLY A 620 6.39 -5.11 -32.08
C GLY A 620 6.86 -6.25 -31.16
N GLN A 621 6.92 -6.02 -29.84
CA GLN A 621 7.27 -7.01 -28.81
C GLN A 621 6.05 -7.74 -28.22
N GLU A 622 4.95 -7.84 -28.96
CA GLU A 622 3.72 -8.55 -28.53
C GLU A 622 4.01 -9.98 -28.05
N ASN A 623 5.06 -10.62 -28.60
CA ASN A 623 5.53 -11.98 -28.30
C ASN A 623 6.65 -12.08 -27.25
N THR A 624 6.97 -11.00 -26.50
CA THR A 624 7.82 -11.11 -25.28
C THR A 624 7.36 -10.21 -24.11
N ALA A 625 6.32 -9.40 -24.30
CA ALA A 625 5.91 -8.41 -23.33
C ALA A 625 5.01 -8.99 -22.21
N ASP A 626 5.53 -8.96 -20.99
CA ASP A 626 4.76 -9.24 -19.77
C ASP A 626 3.68 -8.18 -19.53
N VAL A 627 2.45 -8.64 -19.27
CA VAL A 627 1.32 -7.79 -18.85
C VAL A 627 0.56 -8.47 -17.72
N PHE A 628 0.64 -7.88 -16.53
CA PHE A 628 -0.13 -8.30 -15.38
C PHE A 628 -1.31 -7.36 -15.13
N PHE A 629 -2.51 -7.91 -15.08
CA PHE A 629 -3.76 -7.18 -14.87
C PHE A 629 -4.25 -7.37 -13.44
N THR A 630 -4.57 -6.28 -12.75
CA THR A 630 -5.19 -6.24 -11.42
C THR A 630 -6.48 -5.43 -11.45
N ARG A 631 -7.58 -5.95 -10.91
CA ARG A 631 -8.83 -5.24 -10.66
C ARG A 631 -9.01 -5.00 -9.17
N LEU A 632 -9.01 -3.73 -8.77
CA LEU A 632 -9.30 -3.29 -7.42
C LEU A 632 -10.64 -2.55 -7.39
N HIS A 633 -11.46 -2.83 -6.40
CA HIS A 633 -12.72 -2.15 -6.14
C HIS A 633 -12.65 -1.45 -4.79
N PHE A 634 -12.89 -0.14 -4.83
CA PHE A 634 -12.93 0.73 -3.67
C PHE A 634 -14.35 1.19 -3.45
N ARG A 635 -14.83 1.10 -2.21
CA ARG A 635 -15.97 1.87 -1.74
C ARG A 635 -15.45 2.94 -0.78
N TYR A 636 -15.50 4.19 -1.21
CA TYR A 636 -14.79 5.28 -0.55
C TYR A 636 -15.69 6.47 -0.27
N ASN A 637 -15.28 7.23 0.74
CA ASN A 637 -15.91 8.45 1.24
C ASN A 637 -14.85 9.32 1.94
N ARG A 638 -15.21 10.57 2.28
CA ARG A 638 -14.26 11.54 2.86
C ARG A 638 -13.72 11.08 4.22
N HIS A 639 -14.52 10.36 5.01
CA HIS A 639 -14.17 9.90 6.35
C HIS A 639 -13.17 8.73 6.33
N ASP A 640 -13.47 7.67 5.56
CA ASP A 640 -12.69 6.43 5.51
C ASP A 640 -11.47 6.55 4.60
N PHE A 641 -11.50 7.46 3.61
CA PHE A 641 -10.40 7.70 2.66
C PHE A 641 -9.88 9.16 2.71
N PRO A 642 -9.30 9.60 3.85
CA PRO A 642 -8.82 10.98 3.98
C PRO A 642 -7.59 11.29 3.10
N GLN A 643 -6.92 10.26 2.58
CA GLN A 643 -5.74 10.36 1.72
C GLN A 643 -6.06 9.91 0.30
N ASP A 644 -5.30 10.42 -0.68
CA ASP A 644 -5.34 9.88 -2.04
C ASP A 644 -4.83 8.43 -2.08
N LEU A 645 -5.24 7.67 -3.10
CA LEU A 645 -4.79 6.28 -3.24
C LEU A 645 -3.35 6.26 -3.73
N VAL A 646 -2.46 5.60 -2.98
CA VAL A 646 -1.04 5.46 -3.35
C VAL A 646 -0.71 4.00 -3.57
N PHE A 647 -0.16 3.69 -4.73
CA PHE A 647 0.02 2.33 -5.22
C PHE A 647 1.50 1.94 -5.27
N GLN A 648 1.74 0.63 -5.26
CA GLN A 648 3.02 0.02 -5.61
C GLN A 648 2.78 -1.18 -6.54
N ALA A 649 3.66 -1.35 -7.53
CA ALA A 649 3.73 -2.59 -8.30
C ALA A 649 4.53 -3.62 -7.51
N THR A 650 3.97 -4.81 -7.32
CA THR A 650 4.60 -5.90 -6.56
C THR A 650 5.11 -6.97 -7.54
N PRO A 651 6.07 -7.82 -7.14
CA PRO A 651 6.44 -8.99 -7.91
C PRO A 651 5.46 -10.16 -7.73
N ASN A 652 4.32 -9.94 -7.08
CA ASN A 652 3.31 -10.98 -6.92
C ASN A 652 2.62 -11.27 -8.27
N ARG A 653 2.81 -12.46 -8.82
CA ARG A 653 2.13 -12.92 -10.04
C ARG A 653 1.09 -14.01 -9.79
N ALA A 654 0.71 -14.24 -8.52
CA ALA A 654 -0.32 -15.19 -8.18
C ALA A 654 -1.66 -14.81 -8.83
N SER A 655 -2.27 -15.78 -9.51
CA SER A 655 -3.58 -15.63 -10.11
C SER A 655 -4.66 -15.61 -9.04
N PHE A 656 -5.62 -14.70 -9.21
CA PHE A 656 -6.77 -14.54 -8.32
C PHE A 656 -7.98 -14.11 -9.14
N GLN A 657 -9.13 -14.70 -8.86
CA GLN A 657 -10.41 -14.31 -9.45
C GLN A 657 -11.50 -14.54 -8.41
N ALA A 658 -12.36 -13.55 -8.20
CA ALA A 658 -13.56 -13.70 -7.38
C ALA A 658 -14.57 -14.59 -8.11
N ARG A 659 -14.69 -15.85 -7.67
CA ARG A 659 -15.63 -16.84 -8.22
C ARG A 659 -16.45 -17.49 -7.13
N TYR A 660 -17.71 -17.77 -7.41
CA TYR A 660 -18.65 -18.42 -6.51
C TYR A 660 -19.23 -19.64 -7.22
N VAL A 661 -19.16 -20.80 -6.57
CA VAL A 661 -19.44 -22.10 -7.18
C VAL A 661 -20.86 -22.52 -6.83
N MET A 662 -21.60 -23.03 -7.81
CA MET A 662 -22.89 -23.70 -7.59
C MET A 662 -22.73 -25.20 -7.49
#